data_AF-A0A8D1JRF6-F1
#
_entry.id   AF-A0A8D1JRF6-F1
#
_cell.length_a   1.000
_cell.length_b   1.000
_cell.length_c   1.000
_cell.angle_alpha   90.00
_cell.angle_beta   90.00
_cell.angle_gamma   90.00
#
_symmetry.space_group_name_H-M   'P 1'
#
loop_
_entity.id
_entity.type
_entity.pdbx_description
1 polymer ?
#
loop_
_entity_poly.entity_id
_entity_poly.type
_entity_poly.pdbx_seq_one_letter_code
_entity_poly.pdbx_strand_id
1 'polypeptide(L)'
;MALRLVADFDLRKDVLPWLRAASAAAAPGGGGPDILENNYESLRILNIERNGNVIYTYKDDKGNVFFGLYDYQTKQNEHLYTFEKDLQAVSCSVNSERTLLAASLVQAAKEGKRNELQPGSKCLTLLVEIHPVNNVKVLKAVDSCIWVQFLHPHVESRPLPVNHLLLISEEKYIEQFHIQVIQEDGNRVVIKNSGHLPRERIAEDFVWAQWDMSEQRLYYIDLKKSKSILKCIQFYADEHFTLMFEAPLDISLSNSGFKLVNFRYDDIQDQEKLSRHPTLCVFTNHTDYYVAVYLPGHFFHLLNIQHPDLICHSLFLTGNNEVIDLLPHRPLQSLSGSLVLDRCSGKLYRALLNQSYLLEFLWNARLDCEKMALMHCVLSCGRDPWQTEAKIIQWISENISACHSFDLIQEFIIASSYWSIYPETSNMDTLLPYSSLLTWDTEIPGITLVTEEIPLPLMKVHSFKGYWEKLNANLEYVKYSKPHLHYNNSMVRREWLSLISEEKTRKRRSMVYVRNILDNAMKVISNLEARSAEPRLTPLFQEEDNHQRLLMGLMVSELKDHLLRHLQGVEKKKIEQMVLDYVSKLLDLICQILEASWRKHNLHPWVLHFDRRASAAEYAVFHIMTRILEATNSLFLPLPPGFHTLHTILGVRCLPLHNLLHYIDNGVLLLTETAVTRLMKDLDNTEKNEKLKFSIIVRLPPLIGQKICRLWDHPVSSNIISRNHVKHLLQNYNKQPQSCVMDKTSFSVEFLPLNFLIEILTDMESSDPALYAFEGHDNVDAKFVEEAALKHTTALLGL
;
A
#
# COMPACT_ATOMS: atom_id res chain seq x y z
N MET A 1 11.00 -4.31 -17.06
CA MET A 1 11.34 -2.92 -16.70
C MET A 1 10.49 -2.49 -15.51
N ALA A 2 11.07 -1.91 -14.46
CA ALA A 2 10.34 -1.40 -13.30
C ALA A 2 9.47 -0.19 -13.65
N LEU A 3 9.89 0.61 -14.63
CA LEU A 3 9.13 1.69 -15.20
C LEU A 3 8.64 1.32 -16.61
N ARG A 4 7.36 1.58 -16.87
CA ARG A 4 6.73 1.48 -18.19
C ARG A 4 6.37 2.88 -18.66
N LEU A 5 7.00 3.31 -19.75
CA LEU A 5 6.65 4.55 -20.44
C LEU A 5 5.56 4.25 -21.48
N VAL A 6 4.37 4.80 -21.30
CA VAL A 6 3.26 4.70 -22.26
C VAL A 6 3.15 6.02 -22.99
N ALA A 7 3.22 6.04 -24.32
CA ALA A 7 3.09 7.28 -25.07
C ALA A 7 1.65 7.79 -25.02
N ASP A 8 1.44 8.97 -24.43
CA ASP A 8 0.17 9.70 -24.39
C ASP A 8 0.00 10.61 -25.63
N PHE A 9 1.12 11.09 -26.21
CA PHE A 9 1.15 11.87 -27.46
C PHE A 9 2.43 11.59 -28.25
N ASP A 10 2.32 11.52 -29.57
CA ASP A 10 3.43 11.33 -30.50
C ASP A 10 3.31 12.33 -31.65
N LEU A 11 4.18 13.33 -31.67
CA LEU A 11 4.20 14.41 -32.65
C LEU A 11 4.16 13.89 -34.11
N ARG A 12 4.83 12.78 -34.40
CA ARG A 12 4.86 12.21 -35.75
C ARG A 12 3.58 11.45 -36.11
N LYS A 13 2.84 10.94 -35.14
CA LYS A 13 1.58 10.21 -35.38
C LYS A 13 0.36 11.12 -35.34
N ASP A 14 0.35 12.08 -34.43
CA ASP A 14 -0.85 12.87 -34.11
C ASP A 14 -0.90 14.18 -34.90
N VAL A 15 0.25 14.72 -35.33
CA VAL A 15 0.34 16.03 -36.02
C VAL A 15 0.73 15.88 -37.49
N LEU A 16 1.74 15.07 -37.79
CA LEU A 16 2.29 14.95 -39.15
C LEU A 16 1.25 14.57 -40.23
N PRO A 17 0.28 13.65 -39.99
CA PRO A 17 -0.74 13.34 -40.99
C PRO A 17 -1.63 14.54 -41.33
N TRP A 18 -1.96 15.38 -40.35
CA TRP A 18 -2.75 16.58 -40.56
C TRP A 18 -1.99 17.63 -41.36
N LEU A 19 -0.70 17.86 -41.05
CA LEU A 19 0.16 18.77 -41.82
C LEU A 19 0.28 18.36 -43.29
N ARG A 20 0.42 17.05 -43.54
CA ARG A 20 0.45 16.49 -44.90
C ARG A 20 -0.86 16.73 -45.64
N ALA A 21 -2.00 16.52 -44.98
CA ALA A 21 -3.32 16.77 -45.58
C ALA A 21 -3.54 18.27 -45.89
N ALA A 22 -3.13 19.16 -44.98
CA ALA A 22 -3.23 20.60 -45.18
C ALA A 22 -2.33 21.08 -46.34
N SER A 23 -1.11 20.56 -46.46
CA SER A 23 -0.20 20.88 -47.57
C SER A 23 -0.73 20.36 -48.91
N ALA A 24 -1.25 19.12 -48.94
CA ALA A 24 -1.86 18.54 -50.14
C ALA A 24 -3.11 19.31 -50.61
N ALA A 25 -3.90 19.86 -49.69
CA ALA A 25 -5.05 20.70 -50.02
C ALA A 25 -4.64 22.08 -50.56
N ALA A 26 -3.47 22.61 -50.15
CA ALA A 26 -2.97 23.92 -50.58
C ALA A 26 -2.23 23.89 -51.93
N ALA A 27 -1.72 22.74 -52.37
CA ALA A 27 -0.97 22.59 -53.63
C ALA A 27 -1.49 21.40 -54.47
N PRO A 28 -2.44 21.62 -55.40
CA PRO A 28 -3.02 20.55 -56.22
C PRO A 28 -2.09 19.95 -57.29
N GLY A 29 -0.79 20.32 -57.31
CA GLY A 29 0.13 20.00 -58.39
C GLY A 29 1.53 19.58 -57.93
N GLY A 30 1.76 18.26 -57.88
CA GLY A 30 2.99 17.65 -58.40
C GLY A 30 4.30 17.81 -57.64
N GLY A 31 4.31 17.83 -56.30
CA GLY A 31 5.52 17.55 -55.52
C GLY A 31 5.60 16.06 -55.18
N GLY A 32 6.65 15.36 -55.64
CA GLY A 32 6.85 13.94 -55.33
C GLY A 32 6.97 13.67 -53.81
N PRO A 33 6.62 12.46 -53.34
CA PRO A 33 6.56 12.13 -51.90
C PRO A 33 7.85 12.40 -51.12
N ASP A 34 9.02 12.28 -51.77
CA ASP A 34 10.34 12.47 -51.13
C ASP A 34 10.68 13.95 -50.81
N ILE A 35 10.06 14.93 -51.48
CA ILE A 35 10.33 16.37 -51.25
C ILE A 35 9.56 16.86 -50.01
N LEU A 36 8.39 16.28 -49.73
CA LEU A 36 7.56 16.62 -48.57
C LEU A 36 8.11 16.03 -47.26
N GLU A 37 8.92 14.97 -47.30
CA GLU A 37 9.46 14.35 -46.08
C GLU A 37 10.55 15.19 -45.39
N ASN A 38 11.40 15.89 -46.16
CA ASN A 38 12.49 16.70 -45.60
C ASN A 38 12.01 18.00 -44.93
N ASN A 39 10.83 18.52 -45.29
CA ASN A 39 10.36 19.81 -44.76
C ASN A 39 9.94 19.74 -43.28
N TYR A 40 9.60 18.55 -42.79
CA TYR A 40 9.15 18.34 -41.41
C TYR A 40 10.27 17.84 -40.48
N GLU A 41 11.54 17.83 -40.90
CA GLU A 41 12.67 17.46 -40.02
C GLU A 41 12.82 18.44 -38.84
N SER A 42 12.40 19.69 -39.03
CA SER A 42 12.41 20.73 -38.00
C SER A 42 11.20 20.68 -37.04
N LEU A 43 10.27 19.74 -37.24
CA LEU A 43 9.06 19.61 -36.43
C LEU A 43 9.41 19.24 -34.98
N ARG A 44 9.03 20.11 -34.04
CA ARG A 44 9.29 19.92 -32.61
C ARG A 44 8.20 20.52 -31.73
N ILE A 45 8.10 20.01 -30.51
CA ILE A 45 7.24 20.56 -29.46
C ILE A 45 7.94 21.79 -28.87
N LEU A 46 7.23 22.92 -28.78
CA LEU A 46 7.70 24.15 -28.13
C LEU A 46 7.26 24.25 -26.68
N ASN A 47 5.98 23.95 -26.41
CA ASN A 47 5.40 24.10 -25.08
C ASN A 47 4.15 23.21 -24.90
N ILE A 48 3.73 23.01 -23.65
CA ILE A 48 2.50 22.31 -23.29
C ILE A 48 1.75 23.22 -22.34
N GLU A 49 0.52 23.60 -22.69
CA GLU A 49 -0.32 24.49 -21.89
C GLU A 49 -1.03 23.77 -20.73
N ARG A 50 -1.59 24.53 -19.79
CA ARG A 50 -2.23 23.98 -18.58
C ARG A 50 -3.35 22.98 -18.86
N ASN A 51 -4.11 23.18 -19.94
CA ASN A 51 -5.19 22.28 -20.35
C ASN A 51 -4.68 21.00 -21.07
N GLY A 52 -3.36 20.83 -21.19
CA GLY A 52 -2.72 19.71 -21.87
C GLY A 52 -2.50 19.94 -23.37
N ASN A 53 -2.90 21.08 -23.92
CA ASN A 53 -2.70 21.37 -25.34
C ASN A 53 -1.20 21.51 -25.66
N VAL A 54 -0.79 20.92 -26.78
CA VAL A 54 0.62 20.87 -27.19
C VAL A 54 0.86 21.90 -28.28
N ILE A 55 1.77 22.85 -28.05
CA ILE A 55 2.21 23.81 -29.07
C ILE A 55 3.43 23.23 -29.78
N TYR A 56 3.37 23.17 -31.10
CA TYR A 56 4.45 22.68 -31.94
C TYR A 56 4.87 23.71 -32.99
N THR A 57 6.08 23.56 -33.52
CA THR A 57 6.61 24.40 -34.60
C THR A 57 7.35 23.56 -35.62
N TYR A 58 7.36 24.04 -36.86
CA TYR A 58 8.25 23.58 -37.91
C TYR A 58 8.60 24.77 -38.81
N LYS A 59 9.69 24.63 -39.58
CA LYS A 59 10.04 25.55 -40.65
C LYS A 59 9.47 25.05 -41.96
N ASP A 60 8.78 25.92 -42.70
CA ASP A 60 8.35 25.61 -44.06
C ASP A 60 9.51 25.69 -45.06
N ASP A 61 9.24 25.32 -46.31
CA ASP A 61 10.18 25.30 -47.44
C ASP A 61 10.78 26.68 -47.75
N LYS A 62 10.11 27.74 -47.29
CA LYS A 62 10.52 29.14 -47.45
C LYS A 62 11.32 29.66 -46.25
N GLY A 63 11.50 28.83 -45.23
CA GLY A 63 12.17 29.19 -43.97
C GLY A 63 11.29 29.94 -42.97
N ASN A 64 9.98 30.04 -43.22
CA ASN A 64 9.03 30.67 -42.31
C ASN A 64 8.78 29.76 -41.10
N VAL A 65 8.54 30.38 -39.95
CA VAL A 65 8.30 29.65 -38.70
C VAL A 65 6.80 29.48 -38.49
N PHE A 66 6.33 28.23 -38.57
CA PHE A 66 4.95 27.87 -38.32
C PHE A 66 4.72 27.59 -36.83
N PHE A 67 3.58 28.03 -36.29
CA PHE A 67 3.11 27.70 -34.95
C PHE A 67 1.75 27.01 -35.03
N GLY A 68 1.67 25.78 -34.51
CA GLY A 68 0.44 25.00 -34.45
C GLY A 68 0.09 24.60 -33.02
N LEU A 69 -1.20 24.36 -32.80
CA LEU A 69 -1.76 23.88 -31.54
C LEU A 69 -2.42 22.53 -31.77
N TYR A 70 -2.05 21.54 -30.97
CA TYR A 70 -2.78 20.29 -30.86
C TYR A 70 -3.63 20.33 -29.59
N ASP A 71 -4.95 20.24 -29.76
CA ASP A 71 -5.90 20.18 -28.67
C ASP A 71 -6.01 18.73 -28.17
N TYR A 72 -5.58 18.51 -26.93
CA TYR A 72 -5.49 17.16 -26.37
C TYR A 72 -6.86 16.53 -26.12
N GLN A 73 -7.90 17.34 -25.84
CA GLN A 73 -9.24 16.85 -25.54
C GLN A 73 -10.00 16.48 -26.81
N THR A 74 -9.94 17.36 -27.82
CA THR A 74 -10.65 17.15 -29.10
C THR A 74 -9.84 16.33 -30.10
N LYS A 75 -8.53 16.14 -29.85
CA LYS A 75 -7.55 15.51 -30.74
C LYS A 75 -7.49 16.17 -32.12
N GLN A 76 -7.67 17.49 -32.16
CA GLN A 76 -7.63 18.28 -33.38
C GLN A 76 -6.40 19.18 -33.43
N ASN A 77 -5.92 19.43 -34.64
CA ASN A 77 -4.82 20.35 -34.91
C ASN A 77 -5.37 21.67 -35.46
N GLU A 78 -4.82 22.78 -34.98
CA GLU A 78 -5.17 24.13 -35.36
C GLU A 78 -3.90 24.93 -35.73
N HIS A 79 -4.01 25.77 -36.77
CA HIS A 79 -2.97 26.74 -37.12
C HIS A 79 -3.11 27.96 -36.22
N LEU A 80 -2.05 28.36 -35.51
CA LEU A 80 -2.05 29.60 -34.72
C LEU A 80 -1.49 30.78 -35.54
N TYR A 81 -0.23 30.71 -35.96
CA TYR A 81 0.41 31.83 -36.64
C TYR A 81 1.62 31.38 -37.46
N THR A 82 1.97 32.12 -38.51
CA THR A 82 3.19 31.90 -39.30
C THR A 82 4.02 33.18 -39.35
N PHE A 83 5.29 33.10 -38.93
CA PHE A 83 6.23 34.21 -39.04
C PHE A 83 7.03 34.10 -40.34
N GLU A 84 6.87 35.09 -41.21
CA GLU A 84 7.53 35.16 -42.52
C GLU A 84 8.99 35.66 -42.45
N LYS A 85 9.78 35.06 -41.56
CA LYS A 85 11.22 35.32 -41.42
C LYS A 85 11.96 34.05 -41.02
N ASP A 86 13.17 33.90 -41.54
CA ASP A 86 14.08 32.82 -41.16
C ASP A 86 14.65 33.05 -39.75
N LEU A 87 13.84 32.68 -38.76
CA LEU A 87 14.14 32.73 -37.34
C LEU A 87 13.97 31.33 -36.74
N GLN A 88 14.45 31.13 -35.52
CA GLN A 88 14.32 29.88 -34.79
C GLN A 88 13.48 30.13 -33.54
N ALA A 89 12.31 29.47 -33.44
CA ALA A 89 11.47 29.61 -32.26
C ALA A 89 12.06 28.91 -31.04
N VAL A 90 12.23 29.64 -29.95
CA VAL A 90 12.80 29.17 -28.67
C VAL A 90 11.71 28.78 -27.69
N SER A 91 10.69 29.62 -27.54
CA SER A 91 9.60 29.45 -26.58
C SER A 91 8.33 30.04 -27.16
N CYS A 92 7.18 29.45 -26.84
CA CYS A 92 5.90 29.97 -27.26
C CYS A 92 4.81 29.61 -26.25
N SER A 93 3.85 30.51 -26.06
CA SER A 93 2.65 30.24 -25.26
C SER A 93 1.46 31.00 -25.82
N VAL A 94 0.27 30.42 -25.65
CA VAL A 94 -1.02 31.01 -26.07
C VAL A 94 -1.90 31.25 -24.85
N ASN A 95 -2.72 32.29 -24.88
CA ASN A 95 -3.69 32.53 -23.81
C ASN A 95 -4.90 31.57 -23.90
N SER A 96 -5.70 31.50 -22.83
CA SER A 96 -6.85 30.60 -22.73
C SER A 96 -7.89 30.77 -23.85
N GLU A 97 -8.02 31.99 -24.36
CA GLU A 97 -8.99 32.34 -25.42
C GLU A 97 -8.45 32.14 -26.84
N ARG A 98 -7.18 31.75 -27.01
CA ARG A 98 -6.52 31.59 -28.32
C ARG A 98 -6.49 32.87 -29.17
N THR A 99 -6.44 34.03 -28.50
CA THR A 99 -6.45 35.36 -29.12
C THR A 99 -5.07 36.01 -29.14
N LEU A 100 -4.18 35.63 -28.21
CA LEU A 100 -2.83 36.18 -28.06
C LEU A 100 -1.77 35.08 -28.11
N LEU A 101 -0.70 35.32 -28.87
CA LEU A 101 0.49 34.48 -28.94
C LEU A 101 1.71 35.23 -28.41
N ALA A 102 2.41 34.66 -27.44
CA ALA A 102 3.74 35.12 -27.05
C ALA A 102 4.78 34.17 -27.64
N ALA A 103 5.78 34.70 -28.34
CA ALA A 103 6.83 33.90 -28.96
C ALA A 103 8.20 34.54 -28.79
N SER A 104 9.17 33.75 -28.36
CA SER A 104 10.59 34.12 -28.38
C SER A 104 11.27 33.50 -29.59
N LEU A 105 11.91 34.34 -30.39
CA LEU A 105 12.54 33.98 -31.66
C LEU A 105 14.02 34.40 -31.62
N VAL A 106 14.91 33.50 -32.05
CA VAL A 106 16.35 33.75 -32.17
C VAL A 106 16.75 33.75 -33.64
N GLN A 107 17.73 34.57 -34.00
CA GLN A 107 18.25 34.60 -35.38
C GLN A 107 19.04 33.33 -35.68
N ALA A 108 18.66 32.60 -36.74
CA ALA A 108 19.36 31.39 -37.14
C ALA A 108 20.79 31.76 -37.59
N ALA A 109 21.81 31.19 -36.94
CA ALA A 109 23.19 31.40 -37.34
C ALA A 109 23.42 30.68 -38.68
N LYS A 110 23.50 31.43 -39.79
CA LYS A 110 23.96 30.85 -41.06
C LYS A 110 25.41 30.38 -40.88
N GLU A 111 25.65 29.12 -41.24
CA GLU A 111 26.95 28.45 -41.13
C GLU A 111 28.11 29.36 -41.61
N GLY A 112 29.14 29.47 -40.78
CA GLY A 112 30.50 29.78 -41.24
C GLY A 112 30.99 31.23 -41.20
N LYS A 113 30.18 32.25 -40.91
CA LYS A 113 30.69 33.62 -40.69
C LYS A 113 30.04 34.30 -39.47
N ARG A 114 30.70 34.19 -38.31
CA ARG A 114 30.53 35.15 -37.22
C ARG A 114 31.01 36.52 -37.72
N ASN A 115 30.11 37.33 -38.26
CA ASN A 115 30.37 38.75 -38.41
C ASN A 115 30.18 39.37 -37.02
N GLU A 116 31.27 39.62 -36.29
CA GLU A 116 31.30 40.25 -34.95
C GLU A 116 30.81 41.72 -34.92
N LEU A 117 30.14 42.19 -35.99
CA LEU A 117 29.85 43.61 -36.24
C LEU A 117 28.38 43.92 -36.63
N GLN A 118 27.42 43.04 -36.32
CA GLN A 118 25.99 43.37 -36.43
C GLN A 118 25.42 43.64 -35.02
N PRO A 119 25.09 44.90 -34.66
CA PRO A 119 24.56 45.28 -33.35
C PRO A 119 23.05 45.02 -33.28
N GLY A 120 22.65 43.75 -33.33
CA GLY A 120 21.26 43.31 -33.20
C GLY A 120 21.09 42.31 -32.06
N SER A 121 20.03 42.47 -31.27
CA SER A 121 19.67 41.54 -30.18
C SER A 121 19.47 40.12 -30.71
N LYS A 122 20.10 39.12 -30.08
CA LYS A 122 20.02 37.71 -30.54
C LYS A 122 18.64 37.07 -30.35
N CYS A 123 17.90 37.46 -29.32
CA CYS A 123 16.57 36.95 -28.98
C CYS A 123 15.54 38.09 -28.98
N LEU A 124 14.49 37.92 -29.78
CA LEU A 124 13.33 38.81 -29.88
C LEU A 124 12.12 38.12 -29.29
N THR A 125 11.57 38.67 -28.22
CA THR A 125 10.31 38.21 -27.61
C THR A 125 9.16 39.11 -28.07
N LEU A 126 8.21 38.50 -28.76
CA LEU A 126 7.08 39.17 -29.40
C LEU A 126 5.76 38.75 -28.76
N LEU A 127 4.79 39.67 -28.76
CA LEU A 127 3.40 39.45 -28.44
C LEU A 127 2.57 39.75 -29.69
N VAL A 128 1.76 38.79 -30.13
CA VAL A 128 1.00 38.84 -31.38
C VAL A 128 -0.49 38.66 -31.09
N GLU A 129 -1.32 39.48 -31.71
CA GLU A 129 -2.77 39.30 -31.78
C GLU A 129 -3.07 38.34 -32.94
N ILE A 130 -3.72 37.20 -32.68
CA ILE A 130 -3.93 36.13 -33.68
C ILE A 130 -5.26 36.31 -34.43
N HIS A 131 -6.30 36.75 -33.72
CA HIS A 131 -7.67 36.78 -34.22
C HIS A 131 -8.36 38.13 -33.95
N PRO A 132 -8.35 39.08 -34.92
CA PRO A 132 -7.62 39.06 -36.19
C PRO A 132 -6.12 39.35 -36.02
N VAL A 133 -5.30 38.94 -36.99
CA VAL A 133 -3.89 39.35 -37.06
C VAL A 133 -3.81 40.85 -37.28
N ASN A 134 -3.60 41.60 -36.20
CA ASN A 134 -3.73 43.05 -36.22
C ASN A 134 -2.43 43.75 -35.78
N ASN A 135 -1.71 43.18 -34.81
CA ASN A 135 -0.56 43.83 -34.20
C ASN A 135 0.51 42.83 -33.72
N VAL A 136 1.78 43.22 -33.88
CA VAL A 136 2.95 42.50 -33.36
C VAL A 136 3.75 43.47 -32.50
N LYS A 137 3.83 43.22 -31.20
CA LYS A 137 4.55 44.06 -30.24
C LYS A 137 5.83 43.37 -29.77
N VAL A 138 6.94 44.10 -29.80
CA VAL A 138 8.19 43.65 -29.17
C VAL A 138 8.10 43.86 -27.66
N LEU A 139 8.15 42.77 -26.89
CA LEU A 139 8.20 42.82 -25.42
C LEU A 139 9.63 43.03 -24.93
N LYS A 140 10.59 42.28 -25.48
CA LYS A 140 12.02 42.39 -25.19
C LYS A 140 12.87 42.04 -26.42
N ALA A 141 14.02 42.68 -26.49
CA ALA A 141 15.07 42.41 -27.45
C ALA A 141 16.39 42.34 -26.66
N VAL A 142 16.89 41.12 -26.42
CA VAL A 142 18.07 40.86 -25.58
C VAL A 142 18.99 39.84 -26.25
N ASP A 143 20.20 39.67 -25.71
CA ASP A 143 21.16 38.70 -26.24
C ASP A 143 21.02 37.29 -25.64
N SER A 144 20.19 37.14 -24.60
CA SER A 144 19.93 35.89 -23.90
C SER A 144 18.60 35.25 -24.31
N CYS A 145 18.44 33.95 -24.12
CA CYS A 145 17.16 33.29 -24.37
C CYS A 145 16.10 33.73 -23.35
N ILE A 146 14.86 33.87 -23.82
CA ILE A 146 13.69 34.22 -23.01
C ILE A 146 12.61 33.15 -23.19
N TRP A 147 12.04 32.70 -22.08
CA TRP A 147 10.87 31.83 -22.04
C TRP A 147 9.62 32.61 -21.68
N VAL A 148 8.50 32.21 -22.28
CA VAL A 148 7.22 32.88 -22.17
C VAL A 148 6.12 31.88 -21.83
N GLN A 149 5.28 32.22 -20.85
CA GLN A 149 4.19 31.35 -20.40
C GLN A 149 2.97 32.17 -19.96
N PHE A 150 1.80 31.95 -20.57
CA PHE A 150 0.54 32.55 -20.14
C PHE A 150 -0.04 31.86 -18.91
N LEU A 151 -0.64 32.65 -18.01
CA LEU A 151 -1.42 32.17 -16.88
C LEU A 151 -2.88 31.96 -17.30
N HIS A 152 -3.39 30.76 -17.06
CA HIS A 152 -4.76 30.34 -17.35
C HIS A 152 -5.65 30.37 -16.09
N PRO A 153 -6.90 30.87 -16.17
CA PRO A 153 -7.83 30.87 -15.05
C PRO A 153 -8.24 29.46 -14.60
N HIS A 154 -8.62 29.31 -13.33
CA HIS A 154 -9.04 28.02 -12.74
C HIS A 154 -10.48 27.63 -13.14
N VAL A 155 -11.30 28.61 -13.53
CA VAL A 155 -12.66 28.41 -14.02
C VAL A 155 -12.79 29.14 -15.36
N GLU A 156 -13.08 28.40 -16.43
CA GLU A 156 -13.24 28.93 -17.81
C GLU A 156 -14.51 29.79 -17.99
N SER A 157 -15.25 30.06 -16.91
CA SER A 157 -16.61 30.57 -17.00
C SER A 157 -16.72 32.07 -17.27
N ARG A 158 -15.61 32.83 -17.24
CA ARG A 158 -15.60 34.25 -17.67
C ARG A 158 -14.27 34.63 -18.33
N PRO A 159 -14.30 35.27 -19.52
CA PRO A 159 -13.11 35.88 -20.10
C PRO A 159 -12.64 36.99 -19.16
N LEU A 160 -11.38 36.90 -18.70
CA LEU A 160 -10.79 37.95 -17.88
C LEU A 160 -10.28 39.06 -18.81
N PRO A 161 -10.58 40.34 -18.55
CA PRO A 161 -10.10 41.44 -19.37
C PRO A 161 -8.57 41.63 -19.28
N VAL A 162 -7.91 40.95 -18.34
CA VAL A 162 -6.46 41.00 -18.15
C VAL A 162 -5.89 39.60 -18.28
N ASN A 163 -4.94 39.44 -19.18
CA ASN A 163 -4.14 38.24 -19.37
C ASN A 163 -2.77 38.47 -18.74
N HIS A 164 -2.25 37.48 -18.02
CA HIS A 164 -0.92 37.57 -17.42
C HIS A 164 0.07 36.69 -18.16
N LEU A 165 1.23 37.26 -18.46
CA LEU A 165 2.31 36.57 -19.16
C LEU A 165 3.57 36.58 -18.29
N LEU A 166 4.09 35.39 -17.98
CA LEU A 166 5.39 35.23 -17.34
C LEU A 166 6.49 35.22 -18.37
N LEU A 167 7.53 36.03 -18.13
CA LEU A 167 8.74 36.12 -18.92
C LEU A 167 9.93 35.73 -18.04
N ILE A 168 10.64 34.68 -18.44
CA ILE A 168 11.77 34.12 -17.69
C ILE A 168 13.01 34.24 -18.56
N SER A 169 14.04 34.93 -18.06
CA SER A 169 15.28 35.15 -18.79
C SER A 169 16.38 34.20 -18.33
N GLU A 170 17.22 33.77 -19.28
CA GLU A 170 18.46 33.06 -18.99
C GLU A 170 19.45 33.89 -18.14
N GLU A 171 19.34 35.22 -18.19
CA GLU A 171 20.04 36.17 -17.30
C GLU A 171 19.49 36.19 -15.86
N LYS A 172 18.75 35.16 -15.45
CA LYS A 172 18.33 34.90 -14.07
C LYS A 172 17.38 35.95 -13.49
N TYR A 173 16.43 36.41 -14.31
CA TYR A 173 15.33 37.26 -13.83
C TYR A 173 13.98 36.77 -14.35
N ILE A 174 12.92 37.06 -13.61
CA ILE A 174 11.53 36.69 -13.93
C ILE A 174 10.64 37.93 -13.81
N GLU A 175 9.85 38.19 -14.85
CA GLU A 175 8.90 39.29 -14.94
C GLU A 175 7.49 38.76 -15.24
N GLN A 176 6.47 39.42 -14.70
CA GLN A 176 5.07 39.22 -15.07
C GLN A 176 4.57 40.45 -15.79
N PHE A 177 4.00 40.26 -16.98
CA PHE A 177 3.34 41.30 -17.76
C PHE A 177 1.83 41.22 -17.58
N HIS A 178 1.19 42.37 -17.45
CA HIS A 178 -0.26 42.50 -17.38
C HIS A 178 -0.77 43.03 -18.72
N ILE A 179 -1.50 42.19 -19.45
CA ILE A 179 -1.98 42.49 -20.81
C ILE A 179 -3.48 42.70 -20.73
N GLN A 180 -3.90 43.97 -20.76
CA GLN A 180 -5.31 44.32 -20.82
C GLN A 180 -5.81 44.19 -22.26
N VAL A 181 -6.98 43.59 -22.41
CA VAL A 181 -7.57 43.28 -23.70
C VAL A 181 -9.00 43.82 -23.75
N ILE A 182 -9.39 44.41 -24.88
CA ILE A 182 -10.74 44.91 -25.14
C ILE A 182 -11.33 44.09 -26.30
N GLN A 183 -12.60 43.73 -26.16
CA GLN A 183 -13.39 43.15 -27.25
C GLN A 183 -14.03 44.28 -28.05
N GLU A 184 -13.65 44.42 -29.32
CA GLU A 184 -14.27 45.34 -30.28
C GLU A 184 -15.36 44.60 -31.11
N ASP A 185 -16.27 45.36 -31.71
CA ASP A 185 -17.41 44.83 -32.47
C ASP A 185 -16.99 43.73 -33.47
N GLY A 186 -17.63 42.56 -33.37
CA GLY A 186 -17.38 41.42 -34.27
C GLY A 186 -16.33 40.40 -33.80
N ASN A 187 -16.29 40.07 -32.50
CA ASN A 187 -15.38 39.08 -31.91
C ASN A 187 -13.88 39.42 -32.03
N ARG A 188 -13.56 40.70 -32.27
CA ARG A 188 -12.18 41.18 -32.40
C ARG A 188 -11.62 41.51 -31.03
N VAL A 189 -10.39 41.08 -30.77
CA VAL A 189 -9.77 41.18 -29.45
C VAL A 189 -8.45 41.94 -29.60
N VAL A 190 -8.35 43.13 -28.99
CA VAL A 190 -7.22 44.06 -29.18
C VAL A 190 -6.60 44.45 -27.84
N ILE A 191 -5.27 44.59 -27.79
CA ILE A 191 -4.54 45.01 -26.60
C ILE A 191 -4.81 46.49 -26.27
N LYS A 192 -5.32 46.76 -25.07
CA LYS A 192 -5.52 48.11 -24.53
C LYS A 192 -4.18 48.74 -24.15
N ASN A 193 -3.97 50.01 -24.49
CA ASN A 193 -2.75 50.78 -24.18
C ASN A 193 -1.46 50.11 -24.69
N SER A 194 -1.39 49.85 -26.00
CA SER A 194 -0.28 49.19 -26.69
C SER A 194 1.10 49.86 -26.53
N GLY A 195 1.20 51.07 -25.99
CA GLY A 195 2.49 51.75 -25.72
C GLY A 195 3.30 51.12 -24.59
N HIS A 196 2.74 51.01 -23.38
CA HIS A 196 3.47 50.53 -22.20
C HIS A 196 2.63 49.47 -21.47
N LEU A 197 3.10 48.21 -21.49
CA LEU A 197 2.47 47.12 -20.73
C LEU A 197 3.01 47.18 -19.30
N PRO A 198 2.15 47.24 -18.27
CA PRO A 198 2.58 47.11 -16.89
C PRO A 198 3.32 45.79 -16.68
N ARG A 199 4.41 45.83 -15.92
CA ARG A 199 5.20 44.66 -15.56
C ARG A 199 5.70 44.73 -14.13
N GLU A 200 5.77 43.59 -13.47
CA GLU A 200 6.32 43.41 -12.13
C GLU A 200 7.50 42.44 -12.18
N ARG A 201 8.55 42.69 -11.38
CA ARG A 201 9.68 41.79 -11.23
C ARG A 201 9.41 40.82 -10.07
N ILE A 202 9.45 39.52 -10.33
CA ILE A 202 9.13 38.48 -9.34
C ILE A 202 10.38 37.96 -8.63
N ALA A 203 11.43 37.67 -9.40
CA ALA A 203 12.67 37.10 -8.90
C ALA A 203 13.87 37.55 -9.74
N GLU A 204 15.03 37.69 -9.09
CA GLU A 204 16.32 38.04 -9.69
C GLU A 204 17.42 37.18 -9.04
N ASP A 205 18.57 37.07 -9.72
CA ASP A 205 19.81 36.43 -9.23
C ASP A 205 19.66 34.97 -8.73
N PHE A 206 18.64 34.26 -9.20
CA PHE A 206 18.42 32.85 -8.84
C PHE A 206 19.40 31.91 -9.58
N VAL A 207 19.65 30.73 -9.01
CA VAL A 207 20.55 29.71 -9.61
C VAL A 207 19.78 28.65 -10.37
N TRP A 208 18.54 28.40 -9.97
CA TRP A 208 17.69 27.37 -10.55
C TRP A 208 16.23 27.83 -10.51
N ALA A 209 15.46 27.44 -11.53
CA ALA A 209 14.01 27.61 -11.54
C ALA A 209 13.32 26.48 -12.30
N GLN A 210 12.10 26.14 -11.88
CA GLN A 210 11.21 25.17 -12.51
C GLN A 210 9.77 25.69 -12.48
N TRP A 211 9.08 25.52 -13.61
CA TRP A 211 7.66 25.82 -13.74
C TRP A 211 6.80 24.56 -13.75
N ASP A 212 5.74 24.59 -12.95
CA ASP A 212 4.67 23.59 -12.90
C ASP A 212 3.43 24.12 -13.62
N MET A 213 3.14 23.52 -14.78
CA MET A 213 2.04 23.92 -15.66
C MET A 213 0.65 23.69 -15.05
N SER A 214 0.45 22.59 -14.30
CA SER A 214 -0.89 22.18 -13.88
C SER A 214 -1.42 23.08 -12.76
N GLU A 215 -0.56 23.33 -11.78
CA GLU A 215 -0.85 24.15 -10.63
C GLU A 215 -0.46 25.62 -10.85
N GLN A 216 0.27 25.97 -11.92
CA GLN A 216 0.83 27.31 -12.16
C GLN A 216 1.70 27.80 -11.00
N ARG A 217 2.69 26.97 -10.65
CA ARG A 217 3.65 27.26 -9.58
C ARG A 217 5.05 27.42 -10.14
N LEU A 218 5.77 28.39 -9.60
CA LEU A 218 7.18 28.61 -9.87
C LEU A 218 8.00 28.23 -8.65
N TYR A 219 8.92 27.28 -8.83
CA TYR A 219 9.93 26.92 -7.85
C TYR A 219 11.25 27.55 -8.28
N TYR A 220 11.97 28.18 -7.37
CA TYR A 220 13.30 28.73 -7.68
C TYR A 220 14.21 28.73 -6.45
N ILE A 221 15.53 28.70 -6.69
CA ILE A 221 16.54 28.72 -5.64
C ILE A 221 17.32 30.03 -5.68
N ASP A 222 17.23 30.77 -4.57
CA ASP A 222 17.89 32.05 -4.32
C ASP A 222 19.18 31.83 -3.50
N LEU A 223 20.26 32.56 -3.82
CA LEU A 223 21.52 32.52 -3.08
C LEU A 223 21.64 33.73 -2.15
N LYS A 224 21.26 33.59 -0.89
CA LYS A 224 21.45 34.65 0.10
C LYS A 224 22.70 34.40 0.94
N LYS A 225 23.77 35.19 0.68
CA LYS A 225 24.96 35.48 1.51
C LYS A 225 25.74 34.31 2.16
N SER A 226 25.29 33.06 2.04
CA SER A 226 25.93 31.80 2.48
C SER A 226 24.98 30.59 2.43
N LYS A 227 23.66 30.79 2.30
CA LYS A 227 22.66 29.72 2.23
C LYS A 227 21.86 29.77 0.93
N SER A 228 21.62 28.62 0.32
CA SER A 228 20.65 28.45 -0.76
C SER A 228 19.26 28.29 -0.18
N ILE A 229 18.28 28.97 -0.76
CA ILE A 229 16.90 28.96 -0.28
C ILE A 229 15.98 28.60 -1.43
N LEU A 230 15.23 27.49 -1.29
CA LEU A 230 14.17 27.10 -2.20
C LEU A 230 12.89 27.86 -1.87
N LYS A 231 12.30 28.52 -2.87
CA LYS A 231 11.04 29.24 -2.76
C LYS A 231 10.04 28.70 -3.76
N CYS A 232 8.77 28.67 -3.37
CA CYS A 232 7.65 28.34 -4.25
C CYS A 232 6.65 29.50 -4.29
N ILE A 233 6.29 29.94 -5.48
CA ILE A 233 5.27 30.98 -5.71
C ILE A 233 4.09 30.34 -6.45
N GLN A 234 2.88 30.53 -5.93
CA GLN A 234 1.63 30.19 -6.61
C GLN A 234 1.13 31.42 -7.35
N PHE A 235 0.81 31.27 -8.63
CA PHE A 235 0.17 32.31 -9.41
C PHE A 235 -1.34 32.07 -9.47
N TYR A 236 -2.11 33.14 -9.31
CA TYR A 236 -3.54 33.16 -9.56
C TYR A 236 -3.85 34.04 -10.77
N ALA A 237 -4.97 33.79 -11.42
CA ALA A 237 -5.37 34.53 -12.62
C ALA A 237 -5.91 35.94 -12.32
N ASP A 238 -6.17 36.26 -11.05
CA ASP A 238 -6.61 37.59 -10.57
C ASP A 238 -5.44 38.48 -10.14
N GLU A 239 -4.29 38.34 -10.81
CA GLU A 239 -3.05 39.10 -10.61
C GLU A 239 -2.27 38.82 -9.32
N HIS A 240 -2.87 38.18 -8.32
CA HIS A 240 -2.18 37.89 -7.08
C HIS A 240 -1.26 36.67 -7.25
N PHE A 241 -0.02 36.79 -6.79
CA PHE A 241 0.84 35.64 -6.52
C PHE A 241 1.18 35.59 -5.04
N THR A 242 1.27 34.39 -4.49
CA THR A 242 1.55 34.18 -3.07
C THR A 242 2.78 33.32 -2.90
N LEU A 243 3.72 33.77 -2.05
CA LEU A 243 4.82 32.94 -1.59
C LEU A 243 4.25 31.81 -0.71
N MET A 244 4.36 30.59 -1.21
CA MET A 244 3.77 29.40 -0.64
C MET A 244 4.67 28.76 0.42
N PHE A 245 5.97 28.62 0.14
CA PHE A 245 6.95 28.19 1.13
C PHE A 245 8.34 28.75 0.84
N GLU A 246 9.16 28.78 1.90
CA GLU A 246 10.59 29.09 1.87
C GLU A 246 11.34 28.04 2.70
N ALA A 247 12.24 27.30 2.05
CA ALA A 247 13.00 26.22 2.66
C ALA A 247 14.51 26.48 2.50
N PRO A 248 15.27 26.65 3.60
CA PRO A 248 16.72 26.66 3.51
C PRO A 248 17.21 25.28 3.07
N LEU A 249 18.13 25.26 2.11
CA LEU A 249 18.83 24.06 1.66
C LEU A 249 20.24 24.08 2.26
N ASP A 250 20.63 23.02 2.97
CA ASP A 250 21.97 22.85 3.54
C ASP A 250 22.98 22.34 2.50
N ILE A 251 22.91 22.85 1.26
CA ILE A 251 23.78 22.46 0.15
C ILE A 251 24.43 23.72 -0.43
N SER A 252 25.76 23.76 -0.58
CA SER A 252 26.42 24.91 -1.20
C SER A 252 26.33 24.83 -2.72
N LEU A 253 25.45 25.64 -3.34
CA LEU A 253 25.24 25.68 -4.79
C LEU A 253 26.07 26.77 -5.50
N SER A 254 27.12 27.29 -4.86
CA SER A 254 27.89 28.45 -5.34
C SER A 254 28.71 28.18 -6.60
N ASN A 255 29.02 26.92 -6.93
CA ASN A 255 29.88 26.52 -8.07
C ASN A 255 29.24 25.50 -9.02
N SER A 256 27.96 25.21 -8.85
CA SER A 256 27.25 24.16 -9.58
C SER A 256 26.61 24.70 -10.86
N GLY A 257 26.91 24.08 -12.00
CA GLY A 257 26.35 24.42 -13.32
C GLY A 257 24.87 24.05 -13.49
N PHE A 258 24.03 24.37 -12.50
CA PHE A 258 22.58 24.17 -12.58
C PHE A 258 22.01 24.97 -13.75
N LYS A 259 21.11 24.33 -14.49
CA LYS A 259 20.39 24.93 -15.61
C LYS A 259 18.91 25.04 -15.25
N LEU A 260 18.25 26.00 -15.90
CA LEU A 260 16.80 26.18 -15.86
C LEU A 260 16.09 24.89 -16.31
N VAL A 261 15.17 24.37 -15.49
CA VAL A 261 14.41 23.13 -15.74
C VAL A 261 13.00 23.53 -16.22
N ASN A 262 12.47 22.84 -17.23
CA ASN A 262 11.21 23.20 -17.93
C ASN A 262 11.31 24.33 -18.94
N PHE A 263 12.49 24.97 -19.01
CA PHE A 263 12.77 26.07 -19.92
C PHE A 263 13.94 25.76 -20.85
N ARG A 264 14.13 24.51 -21.30
CA ARG A 264 15.31 24.22 -22.15
C ARG A 264 15.01 24.43 -23.62
N TYR A 265 15.88 25.17 -24.27
CA TYR A 265 16.07 25.15 -25.70
C TYR A 265 17.36 24.38 -25.98
N ASP A 266 17.24 23.11 -26.36
CA ASP A 266 18.41 22.34 -26.76
C ASP A 266 18.51 22.44 -28.28
N ASP A 267 19.47 23.25 -28.77
CA ASP A 267 19.83 23.23 -30.18
C ASP A 267 20.47 21.86 -30.50
N ILE A 268 20.19 21.32 -31.68
CA ILE A 268 20.65 19.98 -32.10
C ILE A 268 22.20 19.90 -32.04
N GLN A 269 22.89 21.03 -32.22
CA GLN A 269 24.35 21.14 -32.12
C GLN A 269 24.89 21.21 -30.67
N ASP A 270 24.11 21.71 -29.71
CA ASP A 270 24.53 21.73 -28.30
C ASP A 270 24.31 20.38 -27.60
N GLN A 271 23.55 19.48 -28.22
CA GLN A 271 23.31 18.10 -27.75
C GLN A 271 24.58 17.24 -27.71
N GLU A 272 25.48 17.38 -28.69
CA GLU A 272 26.77 16.66 -28.68
C GLU A 272 27.67 17.12 -27.52
N LYS A 273 27.62 18.41 -27.14
CA LYS A 273 28.37 18.95 -25.99
C LYS A 273 27.71 18.64 -24.65
N LEU A 274 26.37 18.57 -24.60
CA LEU A 274 25.58 18.25 -23.41
C LEU A 274 25.64 16.78 -23.00
N SER A 275 25.93 15.88 -23.95
CA SER A 275 26.17 14.44 -23.70
C SER A 275 27.25 14.14 -22.64
N ARG A 276 28.08 15.14 -22.28
CA ARG A 276 29.16 15.00 -21.31
C ARG A 276 28.76 15.23 -19.84
N HIS A 277 27.55 15.74 -19.56
CA HIS A 277 27.13 16.04 -18.17
C HIS A 277 25.95 15.15 -17.72
N PRO A 278 26.10 14.37 -16.64
CA PRO A 278 25.02 13.56 -16.09
C PRO A 278 23.83 14.44 -15.68
N THR A 279 22.65 14.19 -16.25
CA THR A 279 21.41 14.91 -15.90
C THR A 279 20.51 14.01 -15.07
N LEU A 280 20.25 14.42 -13.83
CA LEU A 280 19.32 13.74 -12.94
C LEU A 280 17.87 13.98 -13.40
N CYS A 281 17.12 12.91 -13.59
CA CYS A 281 15.69 12.95 -13.88
C CYS A 281 14.90 12.54 -12.63
N VAL A 282 13.92 13.35 -12.25
CA VAL A 282 13.03 13.08 -11.10
C VAL A 282 11.60 13.16 -11.59
N PHE A 283 10.78 12.15 -11.32
CA PHE A 283 9.35 12.18 -11.65
C PHE A 283 8.53 11.55 -10.52
N THR A 284 7.29 12.00 -10.35
CA THR A 284 6.36 11.47 -9.34
C THR A 284 5.45 10.42 -9.96
N ASN A 285 5.15 9.37 -9.21
CA ASN A 285 4.20 8.37 -9.64
C ASN A 285 2.77 8.94 -9.63
N HIS A 286 1.87 8.39 -10.45
CA HIS A 286 0.45 8.75 -10.49
C HIS A 286 -0.31 8.59 -9.15
N THR A 287 0.24 7.82 -8.20
CA THR A 287 -0.30 7.64 -6.86
C THR A 287 0.29 8.62 -5.84
N ASP A 288 1.22 9.49 -6.23
CA ASP A 288 1.94 10.47 -5.39
C ASP A 288 2.73 9.91 -4.18
N TYR A 289 2.75 8.58 -3.97
CA TYR A 289 3.46 7.95 -2.83
C TYR A 289 4.97 7.78 -3.05
N TYR A 290 5.40 7.70 -4.30
CA TYR A 290 6.80 7.45 -4.65
C TYR A 290 7.36 8.52 -5.59
N VAL A 291 8.60 8.93 -5.34
CA VAL A 291 9.44 9.69 -6.27
C VAL A 291 10.44 8.75 -6.91
N ALA A 292 10.46 8.71 -8.23
CA ALA A 292 11.51 8.03 -8.96
C ALA A 292 12.64 9.01 -9.29
N VAL A 293 13.88 8.63 -8.95
CA VAL A 293 15.09 9.41 -9.18
C VAL A 293 16.03 8.57 -10.03
N TYR A 294 16.34 9.04 -11.23
CA TYR A 294 17.06 8.28 -12.23
C TYR A 294 18.21 9.11 -12.80
N LEU A 295 19.39 8.52 -12.82
CA LEU A 295 20.53 9.04 -13.57
C LEU A 295 20.89 8.03 -14.68
N PRO A 296 20.77 8.41 -15.97
CA PRO A 296 21.01 7.48 -17.07
C PRO A 296 22.36 6.78 -17.01
N GLY A 297 22.33 5.44 -17.08
CA GLY A 297 23.52 4.59 -17.05
C GLY A 297 24.22 4.47 -15.69
N HIS A 298 23.66 5.03 -14.61
CA HIS A 298 24.29 5.04 -13.28
C HIS A 298 23.41 4.39 -12.21
N PHE A 299 22.21 4.92 -11.98
CA PHE A 299 21.31 4.43 -10.93
C PHE A 299 19.85 4.75 -11.20
N PHE A 300 18.96 3.97 -10.57
CA PHE A 300 17.53 4.21 -10.49
C PHE A 300 17.06 3.99 -9.05
N HIS A 301 16.44 4.99 -8.44
CA HIS A 301 15.92 4.93 -7.08
C HIS A 301 14.43 5.24 -7.07
N LEU A 302 13.68 4.55 -6.24
CA LEU A 302 12.27 4.80 -6.01
C LEU A 302 12.08 5.08 -4.51
N LEU A 303 11.93 6.35 -4.19
CA LEU A 303 11.86 6.86 -2.82
C LEU A 303 10.41 6.87 -2.33
N ASN A 304 10.14 6.21 -1.22
CA ASN A 304 8.85 6.25 -0.56
C ASN A 304 8.72 7.57 0.22
N ILE A 305 7.83 8.44 -0.22
CA ILE A 305 7.57 9.75 0.41
C ILE A 305 6.59 9.61 1.56
N GLN A 306 5.70 8.63 1.48
CA GLN A 306 4.63 8.42 2.44
C GLN A 306 5.17 8.06 3.82
N HIS A 307 6.23 7.25 3.85
CA HIS A 307 6.83 6.72 5.06
C HIS A 307 8.35 6.91 5.03
N PRO A 308 8.85 8.15 5.22
CA PRO A 308 10.27 8.46 5.11
C PRO A 308 11.10 7.88 6.27
N ASP A 309 10.47 7.55 7.39
CA ASP A 309 11.12 7.07 8.61
C ASP A 309 11.85 5.72 8.39
N LEU A 310 11.37 4.91 7.46
CA LEU A 310 11.91 3.58 7.15
C LEU A 310 12.40 3.52 5.70
N ILE A 311 13.70 3.78 5.53
CA ILE A 311 14.38 3.84 4.22
C ILE A 311 14.35 2.50 3.49
N CYS A 312 14.20 1.38 4.20
CA CYS A 312 14.03 0.05 3.61
C CYS A 312 12.76 -0.11 2.76
N HIS A 313 11.83 0.84 2.81
CA HIS A 313 10.68 0.92 1.90
C HIS A 313 11.00 1.62 0.57
N SER A 314 12.16 2.27 0.47
CA SER A 314 12.65 2.87 -0.77
C SER A 314 13.52 1.86 -1.51
N LEU A 315 13.31 1.76 -2.83
CA LEU A 315 14.07 0.84 -3.67
C LEU A 315 15.29 1.56 -4.25
N PHE A 316 16.47 1.01 -4.04
CA PHE A 316 17.72 1.60 -4.55
C PHE A 316 18.43 0.65 -5.50
N LEU A 317 18.39 0.95 -6.79
CA LEU A 317 19.11 0.21 -7.82
C LEU A 317 20.37 0.98 -8.21
N THR A 318 21.54 0.44 -7.87
CA THR A 318 22.86 0.97 -8.24
C THR A 318 23.62 -0.04 -9.12
N GLY A 319 24.36 0.42 -10.15
CA GLY A 319 25.28 -0.42 -10.94
C GLY A 319 24.69 -1.12 -12.19
N ASN A 320 25.42 -2.10 -12.76
CA ASN A 320 25.07 -2.89 -13.96
C ASN A 320 23.89 -3.87 -13.74
N ASN A 321 22.83 -3.42 -13.09
CA ASN A 321 21.57 -4.12 -13.16
C ASN A 321 21.04 -3.90 -14.60
N GLU A 322 20.77 -4.97 -15.36
CA GLU A 322 20.19 -4.94 -16.72
C GLU A 322 18.94 -4.03 -16.84
N VAL A 323 18.37 -3.67 -15.69
CA VAL A 323 17.27 -2.73 -15.45
C VAL A 323 17.60 -1.28 -15.80
N ILE A 324 18.85 -0.84 -15.64
CA ILE A 324 19.29 0.56 -15.83
C ILE A 324 19.55 0.88 -17.31
N ASP A 325 19.99 -0.10 -18.10
CA ASP A 325 20.27 0.06 -19.55
C ASP A 325 19.01 0.14 -20.43
N LEU A 326 17.83 -0.01 -19.83
CA LEU A 326 16.54 -0.08 -20.54
C LEU A 326 15.74 1.22 -20.50
N LEU A 327 16.13 2.18 -19.64
CA LEU A 327 15.57 3.52 -19.63
C LEU A 327 16.26 4.37 -20.71
N PRO A 328 15.58 5.36 -21.31
CA PRO A 328 16.22 6.20 -22.32
C PRO A 328 17.52 6.79 -21.75
N HIS A 329 18.64 6.61 -22.46
CA HIS A 329 19.92 7.25 -22.12
C HIS A 329 19.89 8.78 -22.32
N ARG A 330 18.73 9.33 -22.66
CA ARG A 330 18.53 10.72 -23.06
C ARG A 330 17.81 11.48 -21.94
N PRO A 331 18.09 12.77 -21.77
CA PRO A 331 17.48 13.58 -20.73
C PRO A 331 15.96 13.65 -20.96
N LEU A 332 15.21 13.04 -20.06
CA LEU A 332 13.76 13.11 -20.01
C LEU A 332 13.35 14.32 -19.16
N GLN A 333 12.39 15.10 -19.65
CA GLN A 333 11.86 16.22 -18.89
C GLN A 333 10.62 15.79 -18.11
N SER A 334 10.68 15.86 -16.78
CA SER A 334 9.48 15.65 -15.97
C SER A 334 8.56 16.85 -16.08
N LEU A 335 7.31 16.57 -16.37
CA LEU A 335 6.21 17.53 -16.26
C LEU A 335 5.47 17.24 -14.95
N SER A 336 4.34 17.92 -14.75
CA SER A 336 3.49 17.67 -13.58
C SER A 336 2.93 16.25 -13.60
N GLY A 337 2.92 15.62 -12.42
CA GLY A 337 2.48 14.23 -12.22
C GLY A 337 3.39 13.20 -12.90
N SER A 338 2.77 12.14 -13.44
CA SER A 338 3.46 11.03 -14.10
C SER A 338 3.86 11.31 -15.56
N LEU A 339 3.74 12.55 -16.04
CA LEU A 339 4.03 12.89 -17.44
C LEU A 339 5.51 13.25 -17.64
N VAL A 340 6.07 12.73 -18.72
CA VAL A 340 7.48 12.86 -19.07
C VAL A 340 7.60 13.19 -20.55
N LEU A 341 8.23 14.31 -20.87
CA LEU A 341 8.45 14.76 -22.24
C LEU A 341 9.84 14.36 -22.73
N ASP A 342 9.87 13.62 -23.85
CA ASP A 342 11.07 13.47 -24.67
C ASP A 342 11.02 14.48 -25.81
N ARG A 343 11.72 15.60 -25.62
CA ARG A 343 11.80 16.68 -26.61
C ARG A 343 12.47 16.24 -27.92
N CYS A 344 13.36 15.25 -27.88
CA CYS A 344 14.10 14.80 -29.06
C CYS A 344 13.23 13.93 -29.97
N SER A 345 12.43 13.05 -29.38
CA SER A 345 11.49 12.22 -30.16
C SER A 345 10.15 12.90 -30.41
N GLY A 346 9.85 14.00 -29.72
CA GLY A 346 8.56 14.67 -29.79
C GLY A 346 7.44 13.84 -29.17
N LYS A 347 7.76 13.05 -28.14
CA LYS A 347 6.82 12.14 -27.50
C LYS A 347 6.59 12.53 -26.05
N LEU A 348 5.32 12.55 -25.67
CA LEU A 348 4.89 12.67 -24.29
C LEU A 348 4.59 11.27 -23.76
N TYR A 349 5.28 10.86 -22.70
CA TYR A 349 5.09 9.59 -22.04
C TYR A 349 4.42 9.76 -20.69
N ARG A 350 3.62 8.78 -20.30
CA ARG A 350 3.19 8.55 -18.93
C ARG A 350 4.05 7.47 -18.30
N ALA A 351 4.75 7.83 -17.24
CA ALA A 351 5.58 6.96 -16.44
C ALA A 351 4.72 6.19 -15.43
N LEU A 352 4.60 4.88 -15.64
CA LEU A 352 3.85 3.98 -14.77
C LEU A 352 4.79 2.91 -14.20
N LEU A 353 4.59 2.53 -12.94
CA LEU A 353 5.29 1.39 -12.38
C LEU A 353 4.74 0.08 -12.98
N ASN A 354 5.64 -0.77 -13.46
CA ASN A 354 5.27 -2.04 -14.06
C ASN A 354 5.15 -3.13 -12.99
N GLN A 355 3.93 -3.39 -12.58
CA GLN A 355 3.63 -4.35 -11.53
C GLN A 355 4.12 -5.77 -11.82
N SER A 356 4.03 -6.25 -13.07
CA SER A 356 4.46 -7.62 -13.43
C SER A 356 5.97 -7.78 -13.26
N TYR A 357 6.72 -6.74 -13.62
CA TYR A 357 8.15 -6.74 -13.45
C TYR A 357 8.58 -6.61 -11.99
N LEU A 358 7.89 -5.77 -11.19
CA LEU A 358 8.21 -5.64 -9.76
C LEU A 358 7.98 -6.97 -9.02
N LEU A 359 6.95 -7.74 -9.40
CA LEU A 359 6.71 -9.09 -8.88
C LEU A 359 7.80 -10.09 -9.29
N GLU A 360 8.21 -10.07 -10.56
CA GLU A 360 9.32 -10.90 -11.04
C GLU A 360 10.63 -10.56 -10.33
N PHE A 361 10.86 -9.26 -10.08
CA PHE A 361 12.04 -8.81 -9.38
C PHE A 361 12.01 -9.17 -7.89
N LEU A 362 10.84 -9.11 -7.24
CA LEU A 362 10.66 -9.61 -5.87
C LEU A 362 11.08 -11.09 -5.75
N TRP A 363 10.77 -11.90 -6.77
CA TRP A 363 11.14 -13.32 -6.80
C TRP A 363 12.65 -13.57 -6.87
N ASN A 364 13.38 -12.66 -7.53
CA ASN A 364 14.81 -12.77 -7.79
C ASN A 364 15.67 -11.93 -6.84
N ALA A 365 15.05 -11.08 -6.01
CA ALA A 365 15.72 -10.19 -5.08
C ALA A 365 16.50 -10.98 -4.03
N ARG A 366 17.76 -10.59 -3.81
CA ARG A 366 18.65 -11.29 -2.88
C ARG A 366 18.66 -10.62 -1.51
N LEU A 367 18.62 -9.28 -1.51
CA LEU A 367 18.71 -8.49 -0.30
C LEU A 367 17.35 -8.34 0.38
N ASP A 368 17.33 -8.33 1.71
CA ASP A 368 16.10 -8.18 2.48
C ASP A 368 15.51 -6.78 2.33
N CYS A 369 16.33 -5.74 2.21
CA CYS A 369 15.86 -4.37 1.93
C CYS A 369 15.17 -4.27 0.56
N GLU A 370 15.67 -4.98 -0.46
CA GLU A 370 15.04 -5.03 -1.79
C GLU A 370 13.68 -5.72 -1.72
N LYS A 371 13.61 -6.89 -1.06
CA LYS A 371 12.33 -7.61 -0.85
C LYS A 371 11.32 -6.73 -0.11
N MET A 372 11.80 -6.00 0.89
CA MET A 372 10.98 -5.09 1.69
C MET A 372 10.39 -3.96 0.83
N ALA A 373 11.25 -3.21 0.14
CA ALA A 373 10.83 -2.12 -0.73
C ALA A 373 9.90 -2.60 -1.86
N LEU A 374 10.23 -3.72 -2.50
CA LEU A 374 9.44 -4.28 -3.61
C LEU A 374 8.06 -4.73 -3.16
N MET A 375 7.95 -5.39 -2.00
CA MET A 375 6.64 -5.82 -1.49
C MET A 375 5.72 -4.62 -1.23
N HIS A 376 6.22 -3.58 -0.55
CA HIS A 376 5.45 -2.36 -0.31
C HIS A 376 5.10 -1.61 -1.60
N CYS A 377 6.04 -1.53 -2.54
CA CYS A 377 5.82 -0.90 -3.84
C CYS A 377 4.74 -1.64 -4.66
N VAL A 378 4.77 -2.97 -4.64
CA VAL A 378 3.78 -3.79 -5.35
C VAL A 378 2.39 -3.65 -4.72
N LEU A 379 2.29 -3.65 -3.39
CA LEU A 379 1.02 -3.48 -2.67
C LEU A 379 0.42 -2.08 -2.89
N SER A 380 1.25 -1.02 -2.89
CA SER A 380 0.79 0.34 -3.11
C SER A 380 0.35 0.65 -4.55
N CYS A 381 0.89 -0.09 -5.53
CA CYS A 381 0.68 0.18 -6.95
C CYS A 381 -0.35 -0.75 -7.62
N GLY A 382 -0.94 -1.69 -6.87
CA GLY A 382 -1.86 -2.68 -7.40
C GLY A 382 -3.21 -2.09 -7.83
N ARG A 383 -3.56 -2.24 -9.12
CA ARG A 383 -4.93 -1.93 -9.62
C ARG A 383 -5.96 -2.97 -9.19
N ASP A 384 -5.52 -4.20 -8.96
CA ASP A 384 -6.31 -5.30 -8.40
C ASP A 384 -5.55 -5.91 -7.21
N PRO A 385 -5.90 -5.51 -5.96
CA PRO A 385 -5.23 -5.99 -4.76
C PRO A 385 -5.26 -7.52 -4.65
N TRP A 386 -6.37 -8.16 -5.04
CA TRP A 386 -6.58 -9.59 -4.84
C TRP A 386 -5.60 -10.45 -5.65
N GLN A 387 -5.45 -10.18 -6.94
CA GLN A 387 -4.51 -10.91 -7.80
C GLN A 387 -3.06 -10.70 -7.38
N THR A 388 -2.76 -9.52 -6.87
CA THR A 388 -1.43 -9.12 -6.43
C THR A 388 -1.05 -9.86 -5.15
N GLU A 389 -1.95 -9.83 -4.17
CA GLU A 389 -1.82 -10.55 -2.92
C GLU A 389 -1.71 -12.04 -3.14
N ALA A 390 -2.53 -12.64 -4.03
CA ALA A 390 -2.43 -14.07 -4.34
C ALA A 390 -1.03 -14.49 -4.85
N LYS A 391 -0.40 -13.65 -5.69
CA LYS A 391 0.97 -13.90 -6.18
C LYS A 391 2.02 -13.73 -5.08
N ILE A 392 1.87 -12.73 -4.22
CA ILE A 392 2.77 -12.55 -3.06
C ILE A 392 2.58 -13.70 -2.07
N ILE A 393 1.36 -14.17 -1.83
CA ILE A 393 1.08 -15.32 -0.98
C ILE A 393 1.73 -16.59 -1.53
N GLN A 394 1.65 -16.79 -2.85
CA GLN A 394 2.36 -17.89 -3.51
C GLN A 394 3.87 -17.79 -3.25
N TRP A 395 4.44 -16.59 -3.41
CA TRP A 395 5.85 -16.35 -3.11
C TRP A 395 6.23 -16.67 -1.67
N ILE A 396 5.46 -16.18 -0.70
CA ILE A 396 5.66 -16.43 0.74
C ILE A 396 5.62 -17.95 1.02
N SER A 397 4.70 -18.68 0.40
CA SER A 397 4.57 -20.13 0.56
C SER A 397 5.78 -20.93 0.03
N GLU A 398 6.55 -20.33 -0.88
CA GLU A 398 7.77 -20.91 -1.46
C GLU A 398 9.03 -20.46 -0.72
N ASN A 399 8.98 -19.31 -0.04
CA ASN A 399 10.14 -18.57 0.47
C ASN A 399 10.02 -18.17 1.95
N ILE A 400 9.46 -19.06 2.78
CA ILE A 400 9.14 -18.78 4.20
C ILE A 400 10.34 -18.31 5.02
N SER A 401 11.55 -18.80 4.69
CA SER A 401 12.81 -18.47 5.36
C SER A 401 13.73 -17.60 4.51
N ALA A 402 13.21 -16.93 3.48
CA ALA A 402 14.03 -16.14 2.57
C ALA A 402 14.49 -14.80 3.16
N CYS A 403 13.86 -14.31 4.23
CA CYS A 403 14.24 -13.08 4.92
C CYS A 403 14.88 -13.41 6.28
N HIS A 404 15.95 -12.71 6.61
CA HIS A 404 16.67 -12.81 7.88
C HIS A 404 16.49 -11.55 8.75
N SER A 405 16.31 -10.38 8.13
CA SER A 405 16.20 -9.10 8.84
C SER A 405 14.79 -8.80 9.38
N PHE A 406 13.73 -9.43 8.84
CA PHE A 406 12.35 -9.20 9.26
C PHE A 406 11.46 -10.44 9.04
N ASP A 407 10.30 -10.47 9.71
CA ASP A 407 9.31 -11.53 9.52
C ASP A 407 8.39 -11.22 8.32
N LEU A 408 8.55 -12.03 7.27
CA LEU A 408 7.84 -11.84 6.01
C LEU A 408 6.31 -11.94 6.15
N ILE A 409 5.81 -12.84 7.00
CA ILE A 409 4.36 -13.06 7.18
C ILE A 409 3.75 -11.87 7.91
N GLN A 410 4.39 -11.41 8.99
CA GLN A 410 3.94 -10.25 9.76
C GLN A 410 3.84 -9.01 8.88
N GLU A 411 4.90 -8.76 8.12
CA GLU A 411 5.02 -7.59 7.29
C GLU A 411 4.00 -7.59 6.15
N PHE A 412 3.80 -8.73 5.48
CA PHE A 412 2.77 -8.86 4.45
C PHE A 412 1.35 -8.61 5.00
N ILE A 413 1.03 -9.17 6.17
CA ILE A 413 -0.28 -8.99 6.81
C ILE A 413 -0.52 -7.52 7.14
N ILE A 414 0.44 -6.85 7.79
CA ILE A 414 0.30 -5.43 8.15
C ILE A 414 0.21 -4.55 6.90
N ALA A 415 1.11 -4.73 5.95
CA ALA A 415 1.17 -3.90 4.75
C ALA A 415 -0.11 -4.04 3.90
N SER A 416 -0.59 -5.27 3.64
CA SER A 416 -1.81 -5.49 2.88
C SER A 416 -3.06 -4.96 3.61
N SER A 417 -3.16 -5.19 4.93
CA SER A 417 -4.25 -4.61 5.73
C SER A 417 -4.23 -3.08 5.74
N TYR A 418 -3.05 -2.45 5.83
CA TYR A 418 -2.89 -1.01 5.75
C TYR A 418 -3.37 -0.44 4.42
N TRP A 419 -2.86 -0.96 3.30
CA TRP A 419 -3.21 -0.49 1.96
C TRP A 419 -4.68 -0.72 1.59
N SER A 420 -5.34 -1.69 2.23
CA SER A 420 -6.77 -1.94 2.01
C SER A 420 -7.69 -0.82 2.53
N ILE A 421 -7.26 -0.05 3.53
CA ILE A 421 -8.07 1.02 4.17
C ILE A 421 -7.55 2.41 3.85
N TYR A 422 -6.25 2.51 3.54
CA TYR A 422 -5.57 3.75 3.22
C TYR A 422 -6.31 4.69 2.25
N PRO A 423 -6.94 4.24 1.13
CA PRO A 423 -7.57 5.17 0.18
C PRO A 423 -8.78 5.94 0.73
N GLU A 424 -9.28 5.63 1.93
CA GLU A 424 -10.53 6.20 2.42
C GLU A 424 -10.41 7.51 3.20
N THR A 425 -9.24 7.84 3.79
CA THR A 425 -9.06 9.04 4.61
C THR A 425 -7.61 9.56 4.64
N SER A 426 -7.43 10.88 4.61
CA SER A 426 -6.15 11.56 4.87
C SER A 426 -5.76 11.42 6.35
N ASN A 427 -4.50 11.05 6.63
CA ASN A 427 -3.85 10.89 7.96
C ASN A 427 -3.79 9.46 8.55
N MET A 428 -4.21 8.42 7.81
CA MET A 428 -4.15 7.03 8.30
C MET A 428 -2.73 6.52 8.59
N ASP A 429 -1.72 7.08 7.93
CA ASP A 429 -0.29 6.81 8.13
C ASP A 429 0.22 7.10 9.54
N THR A 430 -0.45 8.01 10.26
CA THR A 430 -0.10 8.34 11.65
C THR A 430 -0.79 7.44 12.68
N LEU A 431 -1.87 6.74 12.29
CA LEU A 431 -2.76 6.03 13.20
C LEU A 431 -2.63 4.52 13.13
N LEU A 432 -2.44 3.97 11.92
CA LEU A 432 -2.23 2.55 11.71
C LEU A 432 -0.75 2.24 11.46
N PRO A 433 -0.24 1.11 11.98
CA PRO A 433 1.05 0.62 11.57
C PRO A 433 1.00 0.24 10.09
N TYR A 434 2.03 0.65 9.33
CA TYR A 434 2.21 0.29 7.93
C TYR A 434 3.33 -0.76 7.76
N SER A 435 4.14 -0.99 8.79
CA SER A 435 5.18 -2.01 8.85
C SER A 435 5.16 -2.71 10.21
N SER A 436 5.64 -3.95 10.25
CA SER A 436 5.94 -4.70 11.47
C SER A 436 7.19 -4.20 12.18
N LEU A 437 8.05 -3.46 11.46
CA LEU A 437 9.31 -2.94 11.96
C LEU A 437 9.14 -1.55 12.56
N LEU A 438 9.88 -1.28 13.64
CA LEU A 438 9.99 0.04 14.25
C LEU A 438 11.22 0.80 13.73
N THR A 439 12.32 0.09 13.50
CA THR A 439 13.57 0.64 12.97
C THR A 439 14.20 -0.34 11.98
N TRP A 440 15.07 0.15 11.11
CA TRP A 440 15.86 -0.66 10.18
C TRP A 440 17.35 -0.45 10.46
N ASP A 441 17.98 -1.46 11.05
CA ASP A 441 19.36 -1.36 11.55
C ASP A 441 20.40 -1.96 10.58
N THR A 442 19.97 -2.50 9.43
CA THR A 442 20.89 -3.11 8.45
C THR A 442 21.31 -2.14 7.36
N GLU A 443 22.58 -2.19 6.98
CA GLU A 443 23.13 -1.32 5.94
C GLU A 443 22.49 -1.60 4.58
N ILE A 444 22.12 -0.54 3.86
CA ILE A 444 21.63 -0.63 2.48
C ILE A 444 22.82 -0.37 1.55
N PRO A 445 23.20 -1.33 0.69
CA PRO A 445 24.34 -1.17 -0.21
C PRO A 445 24.24 0.08 -1.08
N GLY A 446 25.34 0.85 -1.15
CA GLY A 446 25.43 2.06 -1.98
C GLY A 446 24.81 3.31 -1.37
N ILE A 447 24.35 3.25 -0.11
CA ILE A 447 23.74 4.39 0.59
C ILE A 447 24.43 4.58 1.94
N THR A 448 24.72 5.83 2.28
CA THR A 448 25.17 6.20 3.61
C THR A 448 24.07 7.02 4.26
N LEU A 449 23.52 6.50 5.36
CA LEU A 449 22.53 7.21 6.15
C LEU A 449 23.26 8.16 7.11
N VAL A 450 22.99 9.45 6.98
CA VAL A 450 23.43 10.46 7.93
C VAL A 450 22.19 11.19 8.43
N THR A 451 22.00 11.18 9.74
CA THR A 451 20.91 11.92 10.38
C THR A 451 21.44 13.29 10.75
N GLU A 452 20.97 14.34 10.07
CA GLU A 452 21.29 15.73 10.38
C GLU A 452 20.04 16.47 10.86
N GLU A 453 20.20 17.36 11.84
CA GLU A 453 19.12 18.24 12.28
C GLU A 453 18.94 19.37 11.27
N ILE A 454 17.90 19.27 10.44
CA ILE A 454 17.58 20.29 9.43
C ILE A 454 16.61 21.32 10.03
N PRO A 455 16.84 22.64 9.85
CA PRO A 455 15.87 23.65 10.22
C PRO A 455 14.58 23.48 9.39
N LEU A 456 13.46 23.32 10.09
CA LEU A 456 12.16 23.09 9.45
C LEU A 456 11.80 24.24 8.48
N PRO A 457 11.32 23.94 7.26
CA PRO A 457 11.00 24.96 6.28
C PRO A 457 9.78 25.78 6.73
N LEU A 458 9.76 27.05 6.32
CA LEU A 458 8.62 27.93 6.52
C LEU A 458 7.57 27.63 5.45
N MET A 459 6.47 27.02 5.85
CA MET A 459 5.32 26.78 4.98
C MET A 459 4.17 27.71 5.35
N LYS A 460 3.63 28.43 4.37
CA LYS A 460 2.38 29.20 4.53
C LYS A 460 1.23 28.35 3.97
N VAL A 461 0.43 27.81 4.89
CA VAL A 461 -0.37 26.60 4.66
C VAL A 461 -1.84 26.92 4.40
N HIS A 462 -2.22 27.40 3.22
CA HIS A 462 -3.67 27.54 2.90
C HIS A 462 -4.12 26.89 1.56
N SER A 463 -3.22 26.49 0.64
CA SER A 463 -3.66 25.95 -0.67
C SER A 463 -2.84 24.81 -1.27
N PHE A 464 -1.90 24.20 -0.54
CA PHE A 464 -1.21 23.02 -1.05
C PHE A 464 -2.15 21.81 -1.14
N LYS A 465 -2.04 21.04 -2.22
CA LYS A 465 -2.67 19.73 -2.42
C LYS A 465 -1.59 18.71 -2.78
N GLY A 466 -1.82 17.44 -2.47
CA GLY A 466 -0.94 16.33 -2.86
C GLY A 466 0.36 16.29 -2.04
N TYR A 467 1.51 16.12 -2.69
CA TYR A 467 2.82 15.97 -2.04
C TYR A 467 3.11 17.05 -0.98
N TRP A 468 2.88 18.33 -1.31
CA TRP A 468 3.23 19.44 -0.42
C TRP A 468 2.33 19.56 0.81
N GLU A 469 1.05 19.20 0.67
CA GLU A 469 0.12 19.12 1.80
C GLU A 469 0.59 18.03 2.77
N LYS A 470 0.98 16.88 2.21
CA LYS A 470 1.49 15.75 2.98
C LYS A 470 2.81 16.05 3.67
N LEU A 471 3.77 16.64 2.95
CA LEU A 471 5.04 17.08 3.53
C LEU A 471 4.81 18.07 4.67
N ASN A 472 3.91 19.05 4.49
CA ASN A 472 3.58 19.98 5.54
C ASN A 472 2.97 19.29 6.77
N ALA A 473 2.02 18.36 6.56
CA ALA A 473 1.44 17.58 7.66
C ALA A 473 2.51 16.77 8.43
N ASN A 474 3.46 16.17 7.71
CA ASN A 474 4.58 15.44 8.31
C ASN A 474 5.53 16.37 9.09
N LEU A 475 5.82 17.56 8.56
CA LEU A 475 6.66 18.55 9.24
C LEU A 475 5.99 19.13 10.49
N GLU A 476 4.68 19.40 10.43
CA GLU A 476 3.89 19.80 11.60
C GLU A 476 3.86 18.67 12.65
N TYR A 477 3.77 17.41 12.22
CA TYR A 477 3.88 16.26 13.13
C TYR A 477 5.23 16.23 13.87
N VAL A 478 6.35 16.43 13.17
CA VAL A 478 7.69 16.50 13.77
C VAL A 478 7.83 17.67 14.75
N LYS A 479 7.29 18.85 14.41
CA LYS A 479 7.32 20.05 15.29
C LYS A 479 6.72 19.80 16.67
N TYR A 480 5.63 19.05 16.75
CA TYR A 480 4.87 18.88 17.98
C TYR A 480 5.19 17.61 18.76
N SER A 481 6.22 16.84 18.34
CA SER A 481 6.85 15.73 19.08
C SER A 481 5.90 14.96 20.00
N LYS A 482 4.78 14.48 19.45
CA LYS A 482 3.97 13.46 20.11
C LYS A 482 4.54 12.10 19.73
N PRO A 483 4.66 11.14 20.67
CA PRO A 483 5.04 9.77 20.32
C PRO A 483 4.10 9.26 19.22
N HIS A 484 4.62 8.36 18.38
CA HIS A 484 3.86 7.74 17.29
C HIS A 484 2.49 7.31 17.82
N LEU A 485 1.43 7.84 17.18
CA LEU A 485 0.04 7.50 17.51
C LEU A 485 -0.36 6.16 16.87
N HIS A 486 0.61 5.35 16.46
CA HIS A 486 0.36 4.05 15.87
C HIS A 486 -0.36 3.16 16.87
N TYR A 487 -1.45 2.58 16.40
CA TYR A 487 -2.19 1.58 17.14
C TYR A 487 -1.28 0.40 17.49
N ASN A 488 -1.25 0.03 18.78
CA ASN A 488 -0.53 -1.13 19.28
C ASN A 488 -1.48 -2.05 20.04
N ASN A 489 -1.36 -3.35 19.79
CA ASN A 489 -2.11 -4.41 20.47
C ASN A 489 -1.72 -4.62 21.94
N SER A 490 -0.88 -3.77 22.54
CA SER A 490 -0.51 -3.86 23.96
C SER A 490 -1.72 -3.75 24.90
N MET A 491 -2.72 -2.92 24.54
CA MET A 491 -3.97 -2.82 25.32
C MET A 491 -4.82 -4.08 25.15
N VAL A 492 -4.97 -4.56 23.92
CA VAL A 492 -5.67 -5.81 23.59
C VAL A 492 -5.06 -6.98 24.38
N ARG A 493 -3.73 -7.07 24.43
CA ARG A 493 -3.00 -8.09 25.22
C ARG A 493 -3.33 -8.02 26.70
N ARG A 494 -3.33 -6.82 27.29
CA ARG A 494 -3.63 -6.62 28.71
C ARG A 494 -5.07 -7.03 29.04
N GLU A 495 -6.04 -6.55 28.26
CA GLU A 495 -7.46 -6.84 28.49
C GLU A 495 -7.77 -8.33 28.25
N TRP A 496 -7.19 -8.94 27.22
CA TRP A 496 -7.35 -10.36 26.96
C TRP A 496 -6.80 -11.22 28.12
N LEU A 497 -5.59 -10.93 28.62
CA LEU A 497 -5.03 -11.63 29.78
C LEU A 497 -5.89 -11.44 31.03
N SER A 498 -6.46 -10.26 31.24
CA SER A 498 -7.41 -10.00 32.34
C SER A 498 -8.62 -10.92 32.22
N LEU A 499 -9.26 -10.96 31.06
CA LEU A 499 -10.48 -11.74 30.82
C LEU A 499 -10.24 -13.25 30.98
N ILE A 500 -9.13 -13.77 30.47
CA ILE A 500 -8.76 -15.19 30.63
C ILE A 500 -8.47 -15.53 32.10
N SER A 501 -7.85 -14.61 32.85
CA SER A 501 -7.58 -14.83 34.28
C SER A 501 -8.85 -14.79 35.14
N GLU A 502 -9.82 -13.96 34.75
CA GLU A 502 -11.13 -13.81 35.40
C GLU A 502 -12.01 -15.04 35.16
N GLU A 503 -11.99 -15.60 33.96
CA GLU A 503 -12.66 -16.85 33.61
C GLU A 503 -12.16 -18.00 34.50
N LYS A 504 -10.84 -18.12 34.68
CA LYS A 504 -10.23 -19.13 35.56
C LYS A 504 -10.55 -18.91 37.05
N THR A 505 -10.74 -17.66 37.48
CA THR A 505 -11.01 -17.31 38.89
C THR A 505 -12.50 -17.18 39.22
N ARG A 506 -13.41 -17.46 38.26
CA ARG A 506 -14.88 -17.28 38.37
C ARG A 506 -15.30 -15.88 38.83
N LYS A 507 -14.45 -14.86 38.67
CA LYS A 507 -14.79 -13.46 38.96
C LYS A 507 -15.57 -12.90 37.78
N ARG A 508 -16.83 -12.49 38.00
CA ARG A 508 -17.70 -12.01 36.91
C ARG A 508 -17.49 -10.51 36.67
N ARG A 509 -16.84 -10.15 35.56
CA ARG A 509 -17.10 -8.87 34.87
C ARG A 509 -18.54 -8.82 34.36
N SER A 510 -19.02 -7.64 33.95
CA SER A 510 -20.35 -7.48 33.36
C SER A 510 -20.51 -8.41 32.15
N MET A 511 -21.47 -9.34 32.21
CA MET A 511 -21.78 -10.27 31.13
C MET A 511 -22.22 -9.55 29.84
N VAL A 512 -22.70 -8.30 29.97
CA VAL A 512 -23.03 -7.42 28.85
C VAL A 512 -21.79 -7.00 28.07
N TYR A 513 -20.68 -6.71 28.74
CA TYR A 513 -19.43 -6.31 28.10
C TYR A 513 -18.84 -7.45 27.25
N VAL A 514 -18.76 -8.66 27.82
CA VAL A 514 -18.28 -9.84 27.10
C VAL A 514 -19.19 -10.18 25.91
N ARG A 515 -20.51 -10.06 26.07
CA ARG A 515 -21.46 -10.26 24.97
C ARG A 515 -21.26 -9.24 23.84
N ASN A 516 -21.01 -7.97 24.15
CA ASN A 516 -20.73 -6.95 23.14
C ASN A 516 -19.44 -7.23 22.35
N ILE A 517 -18.39 -7.72 23.02
CA ILE A 517 -17.14 -8.13 22.36
C ILE A 517 -17.39 -9.30 21.40
N LEU A 518 -18.13 -10.32 21.85
CA LEU A 518 -18.48 -11.46 21.00
C LEU A 518 -19.38 -11.06 19.82
N ASP A 519 -20.26 -10.08 19.99
CA ASP A 519 -21.06 -9.52 18.90
C ASP A 519 -20.18 -8.81 17.84
N ASN A 520 -19.16 -8.07 18.26
CA ASN A 520 -18.17 -7.52 17.33
C ASN A 520 -17.43 -8.62 16.56
N ALA A 521 -17.09 -9.71 17.24
CA ALA A 521 -16.46 -10.87 16.61
C ALA A 521 -17.36 -11.51 15.54
N MET A 522 -18.66 -11.65 15.83
CA MET A 522 -19.65 -12.14 14.85
C MET A 522 -19.75 -11.23 13.63
N LYS A 523 -19.75 -9.90 13.82
CA LYS A 523 -19.77 -8.93 12.72
C LYS A 523 -18.55 -9.07 11.80
N VAL A 524 -17.36 -9.32 12.35
CA VAL A 524 -16.15 -9.58 11.54
C VAL A 524 -16.30 -10.85 10.73
N ILE A 525 -16.78 -11.96 11.32
CA ILE A 525 -16.99 -13.22 10.59
C ILE A 525 -18.02 -13.04 9.48
N SER A 526 -19.13 -12.36 9.73
CA SER A 526 -20.14 -12.09 8.69
C SER A 526 -19.62 -11.19 7.56
N ASN A 527 -18.80 -10.19 7.88
CA ASN A 527 -18.15 -9.32 6.88
C ASN A 527 -17.14 -10.10 6.03
N LEU A 528 -16.40 -11.01 6.65
CA LEU A 528 -15.47 -11.92 5.99
C LEU A 528 -16.20 -12.85 5.00
N GLU A 529 -17.30 -13.48 5.44
CA GLU A 529 -18.13 -14.36 4.60
C GLU A 529 -18.75 -13.61 3.41
N ALA A 530 -19.18 -12.37 3.61
CA ALA A 530 -19.71 -11.52 2.55
C ALA A 530 -18.65 -11.16 1.48
N ARG A 531 -17.37 -11.14 1.84
CA ARG A 531 -16.25 -10.81 0.95
C ARG A 531 -15.70 -12.03 0.20
N SER A 532 -15.87 -13.25 0.73
CA SER A 532 -15.41 -14.49 0.08
C SER A 532 -16.39 -14.95 -1.00
N ALA A 533 -15.95 -14.94 -2.27
CA ALA A 533 -16.77 -15.42 -3.40
C ALA A 533 -16.76 -16.96 -3.56
N GLU A 534 -15.79 -17.66 -2.98
CA GLU A 534 -15.64 -19.11 -3.04
C GLU A 534 -15.76 -19.76 -1.64
N PRO A 535 -16.31 -20.98 -1.54
CA PRO A 535 -16.28 -21.76 -0.30
C PRO A 535 -14.84 -22.11 0.06
N ARG A 536 -14.45 -21.81 1.31
CA ARG A 536 -13.11 -22.06 1.86
C ARG A 536 -12.75 -23.54 1.83
N LEU A 537 -11.51 -23.85 1.44
CA LEU A 537 -11.02 -25.24 1.35
C LEU A 537 -10.61 -25.82 2.71
N THR A 538 -10.24 -24.96 3.65
CA THR A 538 -9.83 -25.35 5.01
C THR A 538 -11.03 -25.34 5.96
N PRO A 539 -11.10 -26.26 6.96
CA PRO A 539 -12.19 -26.34 7.92
C PRO A 539 -12.11 -25.25 9.02
N LEU A 540 -11.74 -24.03 8.64
CA LEU A 540 -11.73 -22.86 9.51
C LEU A 540 -13.15 -22.31 9.68
N PHE A 541 -13.42 -21.65 10.80
CA PHE A 541 -14.72 -21.08 11.20
C PHE A 541 -15.83 -22.11 11.49
N GLN A 542 -15.57 -23.41 11.38
CA GLN A 542 -16.52 -24.47 11.75
C GLN A 542 -16.68 -24.65 13.27
N GLU A 543 -15.72 -24.14 14.06
CA GLU A 543 -15.65 -24.34 15.50
C GLU A 543 -15.84 -23.03 16.29
N GLU A 544 -16.45 -23.13 17.46
CA GLU A 544 -16.57 -22.02 18.40
C GLU A 544 -15.30 -21.88 19.24
N ASP A 545 -14.28 -21.22 18.70
CA ASP A 545 -13.10 -20.83 19.47
C ASP A 545 -13.37 -19.53 20.24
N ASN A 546 -13.85 -19.66 21.48
CA ASN A 546 -14.20 -18.51 22.33
C ASN A 546 -13.00 -17.59 22.61
N HIS A 547 -11.79 -18.13 22.76
CA HIS A 547 -10.60 -17.33 23.05
C HIS A 547 -10.21 -16.46 21.85
N GLN A 548 -10.26 -17.01 20.63
CA GLN A 548 -9.98 -16.26 19.41
C GLN A 548 -11.10 -15.28 19.05
N ARG A 549 -12.38 -15.67 19.26
CA ARG A 549 -13.52 -14.75 19.10
C ARG A 549 -13.42 -13.55 20.04
N LEU A 550 -13.02 -13.77 21.28
CA LEU A 550 -12.80 -12.69 22.25
C LEU A 550 -11.67 -11.76 21.79
N LEU A 551 -10.54 -12.32 21.35
CA LEU A 551 -9.39 -11.54 20.86
C LEU A 551 -9.77 -10.68 19.65
N MET A 552 -10.48 -11.26 18.67
CA MET A 552 -11.01 -10.55 17.50
C MET A 552 -11.93 -9.39 17.90
N GLY A 553 -12.89 -9.63 18.78
CA GLY A 553 -13.81 -8.59 19.24
C GLY A 553 -13.15 -7.47 20.04
N LEU A 554 -12.12 -7.80 20.83
CA LEU A 554 -11.33 -6.82 21.58
C LEU A 554 -10.53 -5.93 20.63
N MET A 555 -9.90 -6.52 19.61
CA MET A 555 -9.16 -5.76 18.59
C MET A 555 -10.08 -4.76 17.89
N VAL A 556 -11.30 -5.17 17.50
CA VAL A 556 -12.31 -4.27 16.92
C VAL A 556 -12.66 -3.13 17.87
N SER A 557 -12.90 -3.44 19.16
CA SER A 557 -13.26 -2.42 20.15
C SER A 557 -12.14 -1.40 20.35
N GLU A 558 -10.92 -1.87 20.60
CA GLU A 558 -9.78 -1.00 20.87
C GLU A 558 -9.36 -0.18 19.65
N LEU A 559 -9.39 -0.78 18.46
CA LEU A 559 -9.05 -0.07 17.22
C LEU A 559 -10.13 0.99 16.90
N LYS A 560 -11.40 0.67 17.10
CA LYS A 560 -12.50 1.65 16.98
C LYS A 560 -12.32 2.82 17.93
N ASP A 561 -12.01 2.56 19.20
CA ASP A 561 -11.81 3.61 20.19
C ASP A 561 -10.57 4.46 19.88
N HIS A 562 -9.52 3.86 19.33
CA HIS A 562 -8.34 4.57 18.85
C HIS A 562 -8.68 5.51 17.68
N LEU A 563 -9.34 4.99 16.64
CA LEU A 563 -9.71 5.78 15.46
C LEU A 563 -10.72 6.88 15.80
N LEU A 564 -11.70 6.63 16.67
CA LEU A 564 -12.67 7.64 17.12
C LEU A 564 -12.01 8.78 17.90
N ARG A 565 -10.94 8.50 18.66
CA ARG A 565 -10.20 9.52 19.41
C ARG A 565 -9.45 10.47 18.48
N HIS A 566 -8.94 9.97 17.35
CA HIS A 566 -8.03 10.70 16.48
C HIS A 566 -8.67 11.24 15.19
N LEU A 567 -9.74 10.61 14.67
CA LEU A 567 -10.46 11.04 13.47
C LEU A 567 -11.74 11.82 13.83
N GLN A 568 -11.59 13.07 14.30
CA GLN A 568 -12.72 13.88 14.80
C GLN A 568 -13.67 14.48 13.74
N GLY A 569 -13.59 14.04 12.47
CA GLY A 569 -14.45 14.54 11.38
C GLY A 569 -15.05 13.45 10.48
N VAL A 570 -14.72 12.18 10.71
CA VAL A 570 -15.22 11.06 9.90
C VAL A 570 -16.50 10.50 10.52
N GLU A 571 -17.49 10.14 9.70
CA GLU A 571 -18.72 9.53 10.21
C GLU A 571 -18.41 8.27 11.02
N LYS A 572 -19.02 8.15 12.20
CA LYS A 572 -18.80 7.00 13.09
C LYS A 572 -19.06 5.66 12.41
N LYS A 573 -20.07 5.59 11.53
CA LYS A 573 -20.38 4.39 10.74
C LYS A 573 -19.25 4.01 9.78
N LYS A 574 -18.61 5.01 9.15
CA LYS A 574 -17.46 4.79 8.27
C LYS A 574 -16.26 4.27 9.06
N ILE A 575 -16.02 4.81 10.27
CA ILE A 575 -14.97 4.28 11.16
C ILE A 575 -15.27 2.84 11.58
N GLU A 576 -16.50 2.53 11.95
CA GLU A 576 -16.90 1.15 12.29
C GLU A 576 -16.67 0.19 11.12
N GLN A 577 -17.02 0.58 9.89
CA GLN A 577 -16.78 -0.23 8.69
C GLN A 577 -15.28 -0.41 8.42
N MET A 578 -14.47 0.65 8.49
CA MET A 578 -13.01 0.58 8.31
C MET A 578 -12.37 -0.41 9.30
N VAL A 579 -12.78 -0.39 10.57
CA VAL A 579 -12.26 -1.32 11.59
C VAL A 579 -12.65 -2.76 11.29
N LEU A 580 -13.92 -2.99 10.92
CA LEU A 580 -14.38 -4.33 10.53
C LEU A 580 -13.59 -4.82 9.32
N ASP A 581 -13.36 -3.96 8.34
CA ASP A 581 -12.62 -4.28 7.13
C ASP A 581 -11.15 -4.59 7.42
N TYR A 582 -10.51 -3.86 8.35
CA TYR A 582 -9.14 -4.13 8.79
C TYR A 582 -8.99 -5.54 9.37
N VAL A 583 -9.82 -5.86 10.36
CA VAL A 583 -9.72 -7.14 11.09
C VAL A 583 -10.18 -8.29 10.20
N SER A 584 -11.20 -8.08 9.37
CA SER A 584 -11.63 -9.08 8.38
C SER A 584 -10.53 -9.35 7.36
N LYS A 585 -9.89 -8.30 6.82
CA LYS A 585 -8.78 -8.43 5.86
C LYS A 585 -7.61 -9.20 6.46
N LEU A 586 -7.23 -8.90 7.71
CA LEU A 586 -6.18 -9.61 8.41
C LEU A 586 -6.46 -11.12 8.50
N LEU A 587 -7.67 -11.48 8.94
CA LEU A 587 -8.07 -12.89 9.05
C LEU A 587 -8.17 -13.56 7.68
N ASP A 588 -8.61 -12.83 6.67
CA ASP A 588 -8.69 -13.33 5.30
C ASP A 588 -7.31 -13.66 4.75
N LEU A 589 -6.32 -12.79 4.92
CA LEU A 589 -4.93 -13.02 4.50
C LEU A 589 -4.34 -14.27 5.16
N ILE A 590 -4.58 -14.47 6.47
CA ILE A 590 -4.14 -15.70 7.17
C ILE A 590 -4.76 -16.95 6.52
N CYS A 591 -6.06 -16.88 6.20
CA CYS A 591 -6.74 -17.99 5.55
C CYS A 591 -6.23 -18.23 4.14
N GLN A 592 -6.01 -17.19 3.34
CA GLN A 592 -5.48 -17.30 1.99
C GLN A 592 -4.06 -17.88 1.96
N ILE A 593 -3.20 -17.52 2.92
CA ILE A 593 -1.86 -18.11 3.04
C ILE A 593 -1.97 -19.62 3.30
N LEU A 594 -2.87 -20.02 4.20
CA LEU A 594 -3.11 -21.42 4.50
C LEU A 594 -3.70 -22.18 3.30
N GLU A 595 -4.70 -21.61 2.63
CA GLU A 595 -5.36 -22.20 1.47
C GLU A 595 -4.43 -22.32 0.26
N ALA A 596 -3.57 -21.33 0.01
CA ALA A 596 -2.57 -21.39 -1.04
C ALA A 596 -1.60 -22.55 -0.81
N SER A 597 -1.17 -22.75 0.43
CA SER A 597 -0.36 -23.91 0.81
C SER A 597 -1.13 -25.22 0.61
N TRP A 598 -2.41 -25.27 1.02
CA TRP A 598 -3.27 -26.44 0.86
C TRP A 598 -3.47 -26.84 -0.60
N ARG A 599 -3.71 -25.86 -1.48
CA ARG A 599 -3.86 -26.01 -2.93
C ARG A 599 -2.57 -26.51 -3.58
N LYS A 600 -1.44 -25.89 -3.24
CA LYS A 600 -0.11 -26.28 -3.75
C LYS A 600 0.21 -27.75 -3.46
N HIS A 601 -0.20 -28.22 -2.29
CA HIS A 601 0.06 -29.59 -1.84
C HIS A 601 -1.06 -30.60 -2.14
N ASN A 602 -2.13 -30.19 -2.84
CA ASN A 602 -3.28 -31.03 -3.20
C ASN A 602 -3.88 -31.81 -2.01
N LEU A 603 -3.95 -31.17 -0.84
CA LEU A 603 -4.54 -31.80 0.34
C LEU A 603 -6.07 -31.79 0.25
N HIS A 604 -6.72 -32.90 0.58
CA HIS A 604 -8.18 -33.00 0.55
C HIS A 604 -8.78 -32.32 1.81
N PRO A 605 -9.90 -31.57 1.71
CA PRO A 605 -10.52 -30.86 2.84
C PRO A 605 -10.92 -31.74 4.04
N TRP A 606 -11.12 -33.04 3.80
CA TRP A 606 -11.70 -33.99 4.76
C TRP A 606 -10.80 -35.15 5.20
N VAL A 607 -9.51 -35.17 4.85
CA VAL A 607 -8.67 -36.35 5.13
C VAL A 607 -7.66 -36.06 6.23
N LEU A 608 -8.11 -36.14 7.48
CA LEU A 608 -7.25 -36.27 8.66
C LEU A 608 -7.54 -37.59 9.40
N HIS A 609 -7.81 -38.68 8.68
CA HIS A 609 -7.91 -40.02 9.28
C HIS A 609 -6.57 -40.44 9.89
N PHE A 610 -6.49 -40.57 11.21
CA PHE A 610 -5.25 -40.79 11.96
C PHE A 610 -4.50 -42.09 11.64
N ASP A 611 -5.10 -42.99 10.84
CA ASP A 611 -4.55 -44.31 10.50
C ASP A 611 -3.40 -44.29 9.49
N ARG A 612 -3.11 -43.14 8.86
CA ARG A 612 -2.08 -43.02 7.81
C ARG A 612 -0.89 -42.16 8.27
N ARG A 613 0.33 -42.56 7.89
CA ARG A 613 1.55 -41.75 8.10
C ARG A 613 1.43 -40.40 7.40
N ALA A 614 1.91 -39.35 8.05
CA ALA A 614 1.94 -38.01 7.48
C ALA A 614 2.76 -37.97 6.18
N SER A 615 2.19 -37.32 5.18
CA SER A 615 2.80 -37.00 3.89
C SER A 615 3.71 -35.77 4.01
N ALA A 616 4.69 -35.65 3.10
CA ALA A 616 5.55 -34.46 3.03
C ALA A 616 4.74 -33.15 2.87
N ALA A 617 3.57 -33.24 2.24
CA ALA A 617 2.59 -32.16 2.13
C ALA A 617 2.05 -31.70 3.49
N GLU A 618 1.65 -32.63 4.36
CA GLU A 618 1.15 -32.30 5.71
C GLU A 618 2.25 -31.69 6.58
N TYR A 619 3.51 -32.14 6.45
CA TYR A 619 4.65 -31.50 7.10
C TYR A 619 4.83 -30.05 6.65
N ALA A 620 4.78 -29.78 5.34
CA ALA A 620 4.93 -28.43 4.80
C ALA A 620 3.83 -27.49 5.34
N VAL A 621 2.58 -27.94 5.35
CA VAL A 621 1.46 -27.18 5.91
C VAL A 621 1.61 -26.97 7.42
N PHE A 622 2.01 -28.00 8.17
CA PHE A 622 2.27 -27.89 9.60
C PHE A 622 3.35 -26.85 9.91
N HIS A 623 4.43 -26.82 9.12
CA HIS A 623 5.48 -25.82 9.25
C HIS A 623 4.98 -24.40 8.95
N ILE A 624 4.19 -24.22 7.89
CA ILE A 624 3.58 -22.92 7.56
C ILE A 624 2.65 -22.45 8.67
N MET A 625 1.78 -23.32 9.19
CA MET A 625 0.89 -22.98 10.32
C MET A 625 1.68 -22.59 11.56
N THR A 626 2.77 -23.28 11.85
CA THR A 626 3.66 -22.95 12.99
C THR A 626 4.30 -21.57 12.80
N ARG A 627 4.73 -21.24 11.57
CA ARG A 627 5.28 -19.92 11.24
C ARG A 627 4.24 -18.81 11.30
N ILE A 628 3.01 -19.06 10.85
CA ILE A 628 1.88 -18.12 11.00
C ILE A 628 1.61 -17.89 12.49
N LEU A 629 1.53 -18.94 13.30
CA LEU A 629 1.27 -18.84 14.74
C LEU A 629 2.33 -17.97 15.45
N GLU A 630 3.60 -18.18 15.13
CA GLU A 630 4.71 -17.39 15.67
C GLU A 630 4.59 -15.91 15.26
N ALA A 631 4.34 -15.66 13.97
CA ALA A 631 4.14 -14.33 13.41
C ALA A 631 2.93 -13.59 14.04
N THR A 632 1.82 -14.28 14.29
CA THR A 632 0.64 -13.67 14.90
C THR A 632 0.81 -13.45 16.40
N ASN A 633 1.52 -14.35 17.10
CA ASN A 633 1.72 -14.25 18.54
C ASN A 633 2.61 -13.07 18.95
N SER A 634 3.65 -12.77 18.16
CA SER A 634 4.55 -11.63 18.40
C SER A 634 3.78 -10.31 18.43
N LEU A 635 2.91 -10.09 17.44
CA LEU A 635 2.07 -8.90 17.25
C LEU A 635 0.71 -8.96 17.94
N PHE A 636 0.39 -10.08 18.59
CA PHE A 636 -0.88 -10.35 19.27
C PHE A 636 -2.12 -10.21 18.33
N LEU A 637 -2.02 -10.80 17.15
CA LEU A 637 -3.07 -10.82 16.13
C LEU A 637 -4.03 -12.00 16.34
N PRO A 638 -5.34 -11.85 16.05
CA PRO A 638 -6.30 -12.95 16.13
C PRO A 638 -6.05 -13.97 15.01
N LEU A 639 -6.29 -15.24 15.34
CA LEU A 639 -6.29 -16.34 14.38
C LEU A 639 -7.74 -16.73 14.03
N PRO A 640 -7.96 -17.29 12.82
CA PRO A 640 -9.26 -17.87 12.46
C PRO A 640 -9.70 -18.95 13.47
N PRO A 641 -10.96 -18.94 13.94
CA PRO A 641 -11.51 -20.02 14.75
C PRO A 641 -11.30 -21.39 14.08
N GLY A 642 -10.85 -22.38 14.85
CA GLY A 642 -10.48 -23.71 14.34
C GLY A 642 -9.02 -23.86 13.89
N PHE A 643 -8.25 -22.77 13.83
CA PHE A 643 -6.82 -22.83 13.48
C PHE A 643 -6.03 -23.71 14.45
N HIS A 644 -6.19 -23.53 15.77
CA HIS A 644 -5.50 -24.31 16.80
C HIS A 644 -5.89 -25.80 16.77
N THR A 645 -7.15 -26.09 16.46
CA THR A 645 -7.63 -27.47 16.30
C THR A 645 -6.95 -28.14 15.12
N LEU A 646 -6.93 -27.47 13.96
CA LEU A 646 -6.27 -27.98 12.76
C LEU A 646 -4.77 -28.17 12.97
N HIS A 647 -4.11 -27.20 13.62
CA HIS A 647 -2.68 -27.25 13.92
C HIS A 647 -2.33 -28.41 14.84
N THR A 648 -3.16 -28.67 15.85
CA THR A 648 -3.00 -29.80 16.77
C THR A 648 -3.20 -31.14 16.07
N ILE A 649 -4.23 -31.27 15.23
CA ILE A 649 -4.47 -32.51 14.47
C ILE A 649 -3.31 -32.81 13.52
N LEU A 650 -2.80 -31.80 12.80
CA LEU A 650 -1.61 -31.95 11.96
C LEU A 650 -0.36 -32.26 12.79
N GLY A 651 -0.21 -31.64 13.96
CA GLY A 651 0.90 -31.90 14.89
C GLY A 651 0.94 -33.36 15.34
N VAL A 652 -0.21 -33.95 15.68
CA VAL A 652 -0.33 -35.37 16.08
C VAL A 652 0.11 -36.31 14.96
N ARG A 653 -0.14 -35.94 13.70
CA ARG A 653 0.23 -36.74 12.53
C ARG A 653 1.71 -36.58 12.15
N CYS A 654 2.22 -35.35 12.24
CA CYS A 654 3.56 -34.99 11.77
C CYS A 654 4.66 -35.22 12.82
N LEU A 655 4.35 -35.08 14.10
CA LEU A 655 5.38 -35.12 15.15
C LEU A 655 5.48 -36.49 15.82
N PRO A 656 6.68 -36.97 16.16
CA PRO A 656 6.83 -38.09 17.08
C PRO A 656 6.34 -37.69 18.48
N LEU A 657 5.88 -38.67 19.28
CA LEU A 657 5.23 -38.43 20.58
C LEU A 657 6.03 -37.48 21.50
N HIS A 658 7.35 -37.66 21.61
CA HIS A 658 8.16 -36.79 22.47
C HIS A 658 8.15 -35.32 22.03
N ASN A 659 8.27 -35.04 20.72
CA ASN A 659 8.22 -33.67 20.19
C ASN A 659 6.81 -33.11 20.30
N LEU A 660 5.79 -33.91 20.04
CA LEU A 660 4.39 -33.49 20.21
C LEU A 660 4.13 -33.02 21.64
N LEU A 661 4.54 -33.80 22.64
CA LEU A 661 4.38 -33.44 24.05
C LEU A 661 5.17 -32.19 24.39
N HIS A 662 6.40 -32.05 23.87
CA HIS A 662 7.19 -30.83 24.07
C HIS A 662 6.51 -29.58 23.50
N TYR A 663 5.91 -29.68 22.31
CA TYR A 663 5.19 -28.57 21.69
C TYR A 663 3.91 -28.20 22.45
N ILE A 664 3.22 -29.18 23.05
CA ILE A 664 2.07 -28.96 23.93
C ILE A 664 2.52 -28.29 25.23
N ASP A 665 3.58 -28.81 25.86
CA ASP A 665 4.10 -28.33 27.15
C ASP A 665 4.63 -26.88 27.06
N ASN A 666 5.21 -26.52 25.91
CA ASN A 666 5.64 -25.13 25.62
C ASN A 666 4.49 -24.21 25.14
N GLY A 667 3.27 -24.73 24.96
CA GLY A 667 2.12 -23.94 24.51
C GLY A 667 2.11 -23.56 23.03
N VAL A 668 2.91 -24.24 22.19
CA VAL A 668 2.87 -24.08 20.72
C VAL A 668 1.65 -24.78 20.15
N LEU A 669 1.33 -25.98 20.67
CA LEU A 669 0.12 -26.71 20.31
C LEU A 669 -0.92 -26.56 21.41
N LEU A 670 -1.98 -25.80 21.12
CA LEU A 670 -3.07 -25.58 22.07
C LEU A 670 -4.11 -26.69 21.96
N LEU A 671 -4.27 -27.44 23.06
CA LEU A 671 -5.27 -28.49 23.18
C LEU A 671 -6.67 -27.88 23.34
N THR A 672 -7.41 -27.76 22.23
CA THR A 672 -8.83 -27.35 22.25
C THR A 672 -9.74 -28.54 22.59
N GLU A 673 -10.91 -28.26 23.19
CA GLU A 673 -11.90 -29.30 23.52
C GLU A 673 -12.33 -30.08 22.27
N THR A 674 -12.52 -29.40 21.14
CA THR A 674 -12.89 -30.02 19.87
C THR A 674 -11.78 -30.89 19.29
N ALA A 675 -10.51 -30.44 19.33
CA ALA A 675 -9.38 -31.23 18.85
C ALA A 675 -9.23 -32.53 19.61
N VAL A 676 -9.31 -32.46 20.95
CA VAL A 676 -9.17 -33.66 21.78
C VAL A 676 -10.39 -34.56 21.62
N THR A 677 -11.60 -34.01 21.51
CA THR A 677 -12.81 -34.81 21.27
C THR A 677 -12.73 -35.58 19.95
N ARG A 678 -12.26 -34.94 18.87
CA ARG A 678 -12.01 -35.60 17.58
C ARG A 678 -10.94 -36.68 17.71
N LEU A 679 -9.82 -36.35 18.37
CA LEU A 679 -8.72 -37.28 18.61
C LEU A 679 -9.16 -38.52 19.42
N MET A 680 -10.05 -38.37 20.39
CA MET A 680 -10.57 -39.50 21.17
C MET A 680 -11.49 -40.40 20.38
N LYS A 681 -12.29 -39.84 19.46
CA LYS A 681 -13.24 -40.58 18.60
C LYS A 681 -12.56 -41.30 17.45
N ASP A 682 -11.59 -40.66 16.82
CA ASP A 682 -11.02 -41.14 15.55
C ASP A 682 -9.81 -42.07 15.75
N LEU A 683 -9.13 -42.01 16.90
CA LEU A 683 -8.03 -42.93 17.21
C LEU A 683 -8.55 -44.24 17.80
N ASP A 684 -8.01 -45.35 17.34
CA ASP A 684 -8.21 -46.67 17.97
C ASP A 684 -7.52 -46.76 19.35
N ASN A 685 -7.80 -47.85 20.09
CA ASN A 685 -7.20 -48.16 21.38
C ASN A 685 -5.99 -49.11 21.23
N THR A 686 -5.14 -48.89 20.23
CA THR A 686 -3.85 -49.60 20.15
C THR A 686 -2.90 -49.12 21.26
N GLU A 687 -1.97 -49.94 21.73
CA GLU A 687 -1.04 -49.60 22.82
C GLU A 687 -0.30 -48.26 22.58
N LYS A 688 0.02 -47.96 21.31
CA LYS A 688 0.65 -46.70 20.91
C LYS A 688 -0.31 -45.50 21.06
N ASN A 689 -1.55 -45.65 20.60
CA ASN A 689 -2.55 -44.59 20.64
C ASN A 689 -3.13 -44.39 22.04
N GLU A 690 -3.23 -45.44 22.86
CA GLU A 690 -3.54 -45.33 24.29
C GLU A 690 -2.49 -44.51 25.04
N LYS A 691 -1.19 -44.78 24.81
CA LYS A 691 -0.09 -43.97 25.38
C LYS A 691 -0.21 -42.49 24.99
N LEU A 692 -0.59 -42.20 23.74
CA LEU A 692 -0.84 -40.83 23.28
C LEU A 692 -2.06 -40.20 23.98
N LYS A 693 -3.21 -40.89 24.00
CA LYS A 693 -4.45 -40.43 24.66
C LYS A 693 -4.22 -40.12 26.13
N PHE A 694 -3.56 -41.02 26.87
CA PHE A 694 -3.20 -40.78 28.27
C PHE A 694 -2.27 -39.57 28.43
N SER A 695 -1.25 -39.45 27.58
CA SER A 695 -0.29 -38.34 27.65
C SER A 695 -0.95 -36.98 27.41
N ILE A 696 -1.98 -36.92 26.57
CA ILE A 696 -2.78 -35.72 26.31
C ILE A 696 -3.74 -35.42 27.47
N ILE A 697 -4.49 -36.42 27.97
CA ILE A 697 -5.47 -36.24 29.06
C ILE A 697 -4.83 -35.67 30.31
N VAL A 698 -3.63 -36.15 30.67
CA VAL A 698 -2.91 -35.68 31.87
C VAL A 698 -2.54 -34.19 31.80
N ARG A 699 -2.44 -33.61 30.59
CA ARG A 699 -2.07 -32.21 30.35
C ARG A 699 -3.28 -31.28 30.26
N LEU A 700 -4.50 -31.81 30.26
CA LEU A 700 -5.72 -31.00 30.16
C LEU A 700 -6.14 -30.43 31.51
N PRO A 701 -6.79 -29.24 31.50
CA PRO A 701 -7.45 -28.73 32.70
C PRO A 701 -8.47 -29.73 33.25
N PRO A 702 -8.61 -29.88 34.58
CA PRO A 702 -9.42 -30.95 35.20
C PRO A 702 -10.86 -31.03 34.71
N LEU A 703 -11.49 -29.88 34.43
CA LEU A 703 -12.88 -29.81 33.95
C LEU A 703 -13.04 -30.34 32.52
N ILE A 704 -12.10 -30.00 31.64
CA ILE A 704 -12.09 -30.44 30.24
C ILE A 704 -11.69 -31.92 30.19
N GLY A 705 -10.68 -32.32 30.98
CA GLY A 705 -10.27 -33.71 31.13
C GLY A 705 -11.41 -34.62 31.59
N GLN A 706 -12.23 -34.20 32.55
CA GLN A 706 -13.39 -34.98 33.02
C GLN A 706 -14.46 -35.16 31.94
N LYS A 707 -14.79 -34.12 31.18
CA LYS A 707 -15.73 -34.22 30.05
C LYS A 707 -15.22 -35.18 28.98
N ILE A 708 -13.94 -35.08 28.64
CA ILE A 708 -13.33 -35.90 27.59
C ILE A 708 -13.17 -37.36 28.03
N CYS A 709 -12.86 -37.62 29.31
CA CYS A 709 -12.85 -38.98 29.85
C CYS A 709 -14.22 -39.65 29.65
N ARG A 710 -15.33 -38.94 29.87
CA ARG A 710 -16.69 -39.47 29.63
C ARG A 710 -16.93 -39.90 28.18
N LEU A 711 -16.23 -39.32 27.22
CA LEU A 711 -16.35 -39.65 25.80
C LEU A 711 -15.46 -40.84 25.38
N TRP A 712 -14.51 -41.25 26.22
CA TRP A 712 -13.58 -42.34 25.92
C TRP A 712 -14.04 -43.64 26.59
N ASP A 713 -14.52 -44.58 25.79
CA ASP A 713 -14.90 -45.93 26.23
C ASP A 713 -13.63 -46.77 26.48
N HIS A 714 -13.07 -46.61 27.68
CA HIS A 714 -11.87 -47.32 28.15
C HIS A 714 -12.03 -47.67 29.64
N PRO A 715 -11.59 -48.87 30.09
CA PRO A 715 -11.81 -49.35 31.46
C PRO A 715 -11.29 -48.40 32.56
N VAL A 716 -10.20 -47.68 32.30
CA VAL A 716 -9.68 -46.66 33.23
C VAL A 716 -10.62 -45.47 33.35
N SER A 717 -11.24 -45.04 32.24
CA SER A 717 -12.22 -43.97 32.25
C SER A 717 -13.50 -44.36 32.99
N SER A 718 -14.03 -45.55 32.68
CA SER A 718 -15.20 -46.11 33.37
C SER A 718 -14.97 -46.18 34.89
N ASN A 719 -13.80 -46.64 35.32
CA ASN A 719 -13.43 -46.69 36.74
C ASN A 719 -13.39 -45.29 37.41
N ILE A 720 -12.83 -44.28 36.73
CA ILE A 720 -12.80 -42.91 37.23
C ILE A 720 -14.22 -42.34 37.36
N ILE A 721 -15.08 -42.59 36.37
CA ILE A 721 -16.49 -42.15 36.36
C ILE A 721 -17.25 -42.83 37.51
N SER A 722 -17.15 -44.15 37.64
CA SER A 722 -17.80 -44.91 38.70
C SER A 722 -17.35 -44.46 40.10
N ARG A 723 -16.04 -44.22 40.29
CA ARG A 723 -15.51 -43.71 41.58
C ARG A 723 -16.02 -42.31 41.92
N ASN A 724 -16.11 -41.42 40.94
CA ASN A 724 -16.64 -40.07 41.16
C ASN A 724 -18.14 -40.09 41.46
N HIS A 725 -18.91 -40.96 40.79
CA HIS A 725 -20.33 -41.17 41.05
C HIS A 725 -20.57 -41.67 42.48
N VAL A 726 -19.88 -42.75 42.88
CA VAL A 726 -19.94 -43.30 44.24
C VAL A 726 -19.52 -42.26 45.28
N LYS A 727 -18.46 -41.49 45.02
CA LYS A 727 -18.02 -40.41 45.91
C LYS A 727 -19.11 -39.34 46.09
N HIS A 728 -19.82 -38.97 45.02
CA HIS A 728 -20.89 -37.98 45.08
C HIS A 728 -22.10 -38.48 45.87
N LEU A 729 -22.53 -39.73 45.63
CA LEU A 729 -23.63 -40.35 46.38
C LEU A 729 -23.29 -40.51 47.87
N LEU A 730 -22.09 -40.98 48.19
CA LEU A 730 -21.64 -41.18 49.57
C LEU A 730 -21.33 -39.88 50.32
N GLN A 731 -21.12 -38.75 49.62
CA GLN A 731 -20.89 -37.45 50.25
C GLN A 731 -22.12 -36.91 50.99
N ASN A 732 -23.32 -37.27 50.52
CA ASN A 732 -24.59 -36.87 51.14
C ASN A 732 -25.16 -37.97 52.06
N TYR A 733 -24.47 -39.09 52.21
CA TYR A 733 -24.94 -40.21 53.03
C TYR A 733 -24.76 -39.94 54.52
N ASN A 734 -25.85 -39.55 55.18
CA ASN A 734 -25.91 -39.54 56.64
C ASN A 734 -26.09 -40.98 57.12
N LYS A 735 -25.15 -41.48 57.93
CA LYS A 735 -25.22 -42.81 58.56
C LYS A 735 -26.47 -42.93 59.44
N GLN A 736 -27.60 -43.31 58.86
CA GLN A 736 -28.66 -44.00 59.60
C GLN A 736 -28.54 -45.49 59.29
N PRO A 737 -28.45 -46.36 60.30
CA PRO A 737 -28.42 -47.80 60.08
C PRO A 737 -29.82 -48.24 59.63
N GLN A 738 -30.07 -48.26 58.33
CA GLN A 738 -31.22 -48.98 57.79
C GLN A 738 -30.92 -50.48 57.90
N SER A 739 -31.80 -51.21 58.58
CA SER A 739 -31.77 -52.67 58.58
C SER A 739 -32.11 -53.16 57.18
N CYS A 740 -31.10 -53.44 56.37
CA CYS A 740 -31.27 -54.14 55.11
C CYS A 740 -31.80 -55.55 55.43
N VAL A 741 -33.11 -55.74 55.29
CA VAL A 741 -33.73 -57.06 55.30
C VAL A 741 -33.42 -57.65 53.94
N MET A 742 -32.40 -58.50 53.89
CA MET A 742 -32.03 -59.25 52.70
C MET A 742 -33.19 -60.17 52.30
N ASP A 743 -33.99 -59.80 51.30
CA ASP A 743 -34.94 -60.71 50.68
C ASP A 743 -34.16 -61.77 49.91
N LYS A 744 -34.24 -63.01 50.42
CA LYS A 744 -33.44 -64.19 50.03
C LYS A 744 -33.76 -64.78 48.66
N THR A 745 -34.20 -63.99 47.70
CA THR A 745 -34.59 -64.54 46.38
C THR A 745 -33.85 -63.84 45.27
N SER A 746 -32.88 -64.57 44.71
CA SER A 746 -32.07 -64.32 43.51
C SER A 746 -30.82 -63.44 43.62
N PHE A 747 -29.74 -63.98 44.19
CA PHE A 747 -28.38 -63.51 43.87
C PHE A 747 -27.44 -64.69 43.64
N SER A 748 -26.65 -64.61 42.56
CA SER A 748 -25.44 -65.40 42.37
C SER A 748 -24.46 -65.10 43.52
N VAL A 749 -23.80 -66.13 44.05
CA VAL A 749 -22.89 -66.04 45.22
C VAL A 749 -21.53 -65.39 44.85
N GLU A 750 -21.35 -65.00 43.60
CA GLU A 750 -20.15 -64.35 43.12
C GLU A 750 -20.17 -62.86 43.51
N PHE A 751 -19.14 -62.42 44.25
CA PHE A 751 -18.87 -61.03 44.65
C PHE A 751 -19.81 -60.40 45.72
N LEU A 752 -20.09 -61.10 46.82
CA LEU A 752 -20.85 -60.61 48.00
C LEU A 752 -20.59 -59.13 48.42
N PRO A 753 -19.33 -58.64 48.54
CA PRO A 753 -19.08 -57.24 48.90
C PRO A 753 -19.50 -56.23 47.82
N LEU A 754 -19.43 -56.62 46.54
CA LEU A 754 -19.88 -55.79 45.42
C LEU A 754 -21.41 -55.75 45.42
N ASN A 755 -22.08 -56.89 45.56
CA ASN A 755 -23.55 -56.97 45.56
C ASN A 755 -24.16 -56.10 46.67
N PHE A 756 -23.56 -56.12 47.87
CA PHE A 756 -23.97 -55.25 48.98
C PHE A 756 -23.76 -53.76 48.71
N LEU A 757 -22.64 -53.39 48.07
CA LEU A 757 -22.37 -52.01 47.69
C LEU A 757 -23.37 -51.53 46.62
N ILE A 758 -23.70 -52.37 45.64
CA ILE A 758 -24.66 -52.05 44.58
C ILE A 758 -26.07 -51.88 45.15
N GLU A 759 -26.51 -52.74 46.08
CA GLU A 759 -27.82 -52.61 46.74
C GLU A 759 -27.93 -51.27 47.49
N ILE A 760 -26.89 -50.90 48.24
CA ILE A 760 -26.81 -49.61 48.94
C ILE A 760 -26.84 -48.42 47.97
N LEU A 761 -26.13 -48.49 46.84
CA LEU A 761 -26.12 -47.42 45.84
C LEU A 761 -27.48 -47.30 45.13
N THR A 762 -28.13 -48.44 44.84
CA THR A 762 -29.45 -48.48 44.19
C THR A 762 -30.54 -47.90 45.10
N ASP A 763 -30.47 -48.18 46.41
CA ASP A 763 -31.38 -47.62 47.40
C ASP A 763 -31.21 -46.08 47.51
N MET A 764 -29.97 -45.59 47.53
CA MET A 764 -29.68 -44.14 47.51
C MET A 764 -30.13 -43.45 46.22
N GLU A 765 -29.95 -44.08 45.06
CA GLU A 765 -30.40 -43.56 43.76
C GLU A 765 -31.94 -43.46 43.69
N SER A 766 -32.66 -44.40 44.31
CA SER A 766 -34.13 -44.41 44.36
C SER A 766 -34.73 -43.41 45.37
N SER A 767 -33.95 -43.02 46.38
CA SER A 767 -34.40 -42.18 47.49
C SER A 767 -34.41 -40.67 47.18
N ASP A 768 -33.61 -40.21 46.21
CA ASP A 768 -33.47 -38.78 45.90
C ASP A 768 -33.49 -38.49 44.38
N PRO A 769 -34.68 -38.40 43.78
CA PRO A 769 -34.83 -38.11 42.35
C PRO A 769 -34.34 -36.71 41.93
N ALA A 770 -34.11 -35.80 42.89
CA ALA A 770 -33.71 -34.42 42.60
C ALA A 770 -32.23 -34.28 42.22
N LEU A 771 -31.38 -35.26 42.60
CA LEU A 771 -29.97 -35.31 42.21
C LEU A 771 -29.77 -35.65 40.72
N TYR A 772 -30.77 -36.23 40.06
CA TYR A 772 -30.75 -36.53 38.62
C TYR A 772 -31.01 -35.30 37.72
N ALA A 773 -31.46 -34.17 38.27
CA ALA A 773 -31.97 -33.03 37.48
C ALA A 773 -30.91 -31.95 37.12
N PHE A 774 -29.66 -32.05 37.60
CA PHE A 774 -28.62 -31.07 37.29
C PHE A 774 -27.75 -31.50 36.09
N GLU A 775 -28.06 -30.90 34.93
CA GLU A 775 -27.28 -30.77 33.69
C GLU A 775 -26.32 -31.92 33.29
N GLY A 776 -26.78 -32.76 32.36
CA GLY A 776 -25.92 -33.48 31.40
C GLY A 776 -25.21 -34.74 31.89
N HIS A 777 -25.80 -35.51 32.80
CA HIS A 777 -25.34 -36.86 33.14
C HIS A 777 -25.97 -37.86 32.18
N ASP A 778 -25.20 -38.39 31.22
CA ASP A 778 -25.56 -39.64 30.55
C ASP A 778 -25.63 -40.77 31.60
N ASN A 779 -26.64 -41.65 31.48
CA ASN A 779 -26.97 -42.84 32.26
C ASN A 779 -25.81 -43.55 33.02
N VAL A 780 -25.34 -42.99 34.13
CA VAL A 780 -24.47 -43.69 35.10
C VAL A 780 -25.35 -44.11 36.27
N ASP A 781 -25.63 -45.40 36.37
CA ASP A 781 -26.42 -46.04 37.43
C ASP A 781 -25.56 -47.01 38.25
N ALA A 782 -26.09 -47.52 39.35
CA ALA A 782 -25.42 -48.55 40.16
C ALA A 782 -24.99 -49.77 39.31
N LYS A 783 -25.74 -50.09 38.26
CA LYS A 783 -25.42 -51.18 37.31
C LYS A 783 -24.17 -50.89 36.47
N PHE A 784 -23.99 -49.65 36.01
CA PHE A 784 -22.75 -49.23 35.34
C PHE A 784 -21.53 -49.34 36.26
N VAL A 785 -21.69 -49.03 37.56
CA VAL A 785 -20.63 -49.21 38.57
C VAL A 785 -20.28 -50.68 38.76
N GLU A 786 -21.27 -51.56 38.78
CA GLU A 786 -21.08 -53.02 38.84
C GLU A 786 -20.32 -53.54 37.61
N GLU A 787 -20.77 -53.19 36.41
CA GLU A 787 -20.14 -53.59 35.14
C GLU A 787 -18.69 -53.10 35.04
N ALA A 788 -18.41 -51.86 35.47
CA ALA A 788 -17.06 -51.31 35.49
C ALA A 788 -16.15 -52.04 36.49
N ALA A 789 -16.66 -52.37 37.69
CA ALA A 789 -15.92 -53.11 38.70
C ALA A 789 -15.61 -54.54 38.25
N LEU A 790 -16.58 -55.22 37.63
CA LEU A 790 -16.41 -56.58 37.09
C LEU A 790 -15.42 -56.60 35.92
N LYS A 791 -15.51 -55.66 34.96
CA LYS A 791 -14.55 -55.51 33.85
C LYS A 791 -13.14 -55.23 34.35
N HIS A 792 -12.98 -54.40 35.38
CA HIS A 792 -11.67 -54.12 35.97
C HIS A 792 -11.08 -55.36 36.68
N THR A 793 -11.92 -56.11 37.39
CA THR A 793 -11.52 -57.32 38.11
C THR A 793 -11.12 -58.44 37.15
N THR A 794 -11.89 -58.66 36.08
CA THR A 794 -11.54 -59.62 35.01
C THR A 794 -10.23 -59.25 34.32
N ALA A 795 -10.02 -57.97 34.00
CA ALA A 795 -8.75 -57.50 33.45
C ALA A 795 -7.55 -57.72 34.39
N LEU A 796 -7.71 -57.50 35.71
CA LEU A 796 -6.66 -57.76 36.71
C LEU A 796 -6.34 -59.25 36.89
N LEU A 797 -7.35 -60.10 36.73
CA LEU A 797 -7.23 -61.56 36.85
C LEU A 797 -6.77 -62.23 35.55
N GLY A 798 -6.72 -61.49 34.43
CA GLY A 798 -6.34 -62.01 33.12
C GLY A 798 -7.34 -63.02 32.54
N LEU A 799 -8.62 -62.88 32.91
CA LEU A 799 -9.72 -63.79 32.58
C LEU A 799 -10.53 -63.32 31.36
#